data_AF-A0A444J353-F1
#
_entry.id   AF-A0A444J353-F1
#
_cell.length_a   1.000
_cell.length_b   1.000
_cell.length_c   1.000
_cell.angle_alpha   90.00
_cell.angle_beta   90.00
_cell.angle_gamma   90.00
#
_symmetry.space_group_name_H-M   'P 1'
#
loop_
_entity.id
_entity.type
_entity.pdbx_description
1 polymer ?
#
loop_
_entity_poly.entity_id
_entity_poly.type
_entity_poly.pdbx_seq_one_letter_code
_entity_poly.pdbx_strand_id
1 'polypeptide(L)'
;MGRYKINSKLGLDTPIEHRTLTKEDIVLGVKHLVRLKDELREGDDIDHLGNRRVRTVGELCENQYRMGLVRMERAIRERMNLQEVETLMPHDLVNPKPVTSAVKEFFATSQLSQFMDQTNPLSEVTHKRRLSALGPGGLTRERAGFEVRDVHPTHYGRICPVETPEGPNIGLIVSLATYAKVNTYGFIESPYRVVKDRKVTNEIKDYTALQEQGNVVAPANIHVGEDGMIIDDTLIARMDGEVVTVPSDEVTAMDIAPNQLVSVAASLIPFLENDDANRALMGSNMQRQAVPLLKPASPLVGTGVEKNLAQDSGACLLAAGDGVVEEVDANRVVIRYDEPGADNGTGISVCRLSKYKKTNQNTCFNQKPLVLPGMRVKKGDVLADGPSTEMGELALGKNVTIAFMPWRGYNFEDSILINERLLKEDTFTSVHIEIFDVVARDTKLGKEDITRDIPNIGDEALRNLDDSGIVRIGAEIRAGDMLVGKVTPKGETMLSPEEKLLRAIFGEKAGDVKDTSLRVPPGVEGVVIDAKVFSRKGVDKDERSLMIEEQEISRLNRDMEDELSSLKNGVRRKLCDLMVNRTAKKDILDSEGQVILPLGKKLTEESLAAVEFDELRGLDFSERAKYEDDLEDVFNTYSRQAQAVHERYEDIVARMEKGDDLPPGVVKMVKIYVATKRKLAVGDKMAGRHGNKGVVSRLLPEEDMPFFADGTTVDVVLNPLGVPSRMNVGQVLECHLGFAA
;
A
#
# COMPACT_ATOMS: atom_id res chain seq x y z
N MET A 1 -8.64 -10.97 29.38
CA MET A 1 -7.89 -9.75 29.73
C MET A 1 -8.21 -9.26 31.15
N GLY A 2 -9.41 -8.79 31.47
CA GLY A 2 -9.72 -8.25 32.82
C GLY A 2 -9.32 -9.22 33.95
N ARG A 3 -9.68 -10.50 33.81
CA ARG A 3 -9.24 -11.58 34.70
C ARG A 3 -7.71 -11.70 34.84
N TYR A 4 -6.98 -11.67 33.73
CA TYR A 4 -5.50 -11.73 33.74
C TYR A 4 -4.87 -10.58 34.53
N LYS A 5 -5.37 -9.34 34.35
CA LYS A 5 -4.85 -8.20 35.11
C LYS A 5 -5.19 -8.27 36.60
N ILE A 6 -6.43 -8.66 36.94
CA ILE A 6 -6.85 -8.86 38.34
C ILE A 6 -5.95 -9.90 39.00
N ASN A 7 -5.72 -11.02 38.31
CA ASN A 7 -4.85 -12.08 38.79
C ASN A 7 -3.43 -11.63 39.02
N SER A 8 -2.82 -10.99 38.02
CA SER A 8 -1.45 -10.49 38.12
C SER A 8 -1.29 -9.43 39.22
N LYS A 9 -2.29 -8.54 39.40
CA LYS A 9 -2.24 -7.47 40.39
C LYS A 9 -2.48 -7.96 41.82
N LEU A 10 -3.44 -8.88 42.00
CA LEU A 10 -3.83 -9.38 43.32
C LEU A 10 -3.12 -10.69 43.72
N GLY A 11 -2.29 -11.25 42.84
CA GLY A 11 -1.62 -12.53 43.06
C GLY A 11 -2.59 -13.71 43.11
N LEU A 12 -3.59 -13.74 42.23
CA LEU A 12 -4.60 -14.80 42.17
C LEU A 12 -4.33 -15.77 41.02
N ASP A 13 -4.58 -17.06 41.26
CA ASP A 13 -4.45 -18.14 40.27
C ASP A 13 -5.79 -18.58 39.66
N THR A 14 -6.82 -17.73 39.72
CA THR A 14 -8.15 -18.04 39.16
C THR A 14 -8.05 -18.31 37.65
N PRO A 15 -8.67 -19.37 37.09
CA PRO A 15 -8.61 -19.66 35.67
C PRO A 15 -9.01 -18.46 34.80
N ILE A 16 -8.27 -18.21 33.71
CA ILE A 16 -8.47 -17.05 32.82
C ILE A 16 -9.87 -17.07 32.17
N GLU A 17 -10.47 -18.25 32.03
CA GLU A 17 -11.83 -18.44 31.48
C GLU A 17 -12.93 -17.87 32.38
N HIS A 18 -12.66 -17.67 33.67
CA HIS A 18 -13.63 -17.12 34.61
C HIS A 18 -13.80 -15.60 34.42
N ARG A 19 -14.78 -15.20 33.61
CA ARG A 19 -15.00 -13.80 33.18
C ARG A 19 -15.89 -12.95 34.10
N THR A 20 -16.47 -13.51 35.14
CA THR A 20 -17.26 -12.78 36.15
C THR A 20 -16.42 -12.50 37.41
N LEU A 21 -16.83 -11.52 38.23
CA LEU A 21 -16.19 -11.21 39.50
C LEU A 21 -16.52 -12.27 40.56
N THR A 22 -15.52 -12.68 41.32
CA THR A 22 -15.67 -13.56 42.49
C THR A 22 -15.74 -12.73 43.77
N LYS A 23 -16.18 -13.34 44.87
CA LYS A 23 -16.15 -12.69 46.19
C LYS A 23 -14.71 -12.37 46.62
N GLU A 24 -13.77 -13.25 46.30
CA GLU A 24 -12.34 -13.10 46.61
C GLU A 24 -11.73 -11.90 45.89
N ASP A 25 -12.06 -11.68 44.62
CA ASP A 25 -11.61 -10.51 43.85
C ASP A 25 -11.95 -9.21 44.56
N ILE A 26 -13.19 -9.11 45.07
CA ILE A 26 -13.69 -7.91 45.74
C ILE A 26 -12.97 -7.71 47.07
N VAL A 27 -12.86 -8.77 47.88
CA VAL A 27 -12.21 -8.68 49.21
C VAL A 27 -10.73 -8.31 49.07
N LEU A 28 -10.01 -8.93 48.14
CA LEU A 28 -8.59 -8.64 47.92
C LEU A 28 -8.38 -7.28 47.27
N GLY A 29 -9.26 -6.86 46.36
CA GLY A 29 -9.25 -5.50 45.80
C GLY A 29 -9.40 -4.43 46.88
N VAL A 30 -10.35 -4.60 47.81
CA VAL A 30 -10.52 -3.67 48.95
C VAL A 30 -9.30 -3.70 49.88
N LYS A 31 -8.76 -4.89 50.19
CA LYS A 31 -7.52 -5.00 50.99
C LYS A 31 -6.34 -4.31 50.34
N HIS A 32 -6.18 -4.44 49.01
CA HIS A 32 -5.12 -3.76 48.26
C HIS A 32 -5.26 -2.24 48.36
N LEU A 33 -6.48 -1.72 48.22
CA LEU A 33 -6.76 -0.29 48.37
C LEU A 33 -6.41 0.24 49.77
N VAL A 34 -6.75 -0.52 50.82
CA VAL A 34 -6.39 -0.14 52.21
C VAL A 34 -4.88 -0.16 52.40
N ARG A 35 -4.18 -1.18 51.91
CA ARG A 35 -2.70 -1.26 51.98
C ARG A 35 -2.00 -0.12 51.26
N LEU A 36 -2.48 0.29 50.10
CA LEU A 36 -1.92 1.46 49.38
C LEU A 36 -1.95 2.71 50.26
N LYS A 37 -3.06 2.92 50.98
CA LYS A 37 -3.20 4.03 51.92
C LYS A 37 -2.27 3.89 53.13
N ASP A 38 -2.20 2.70 53.73
CA ASP A 38 -1.41 2.46 54.95
C ASP A 38 0.11 2.51 54.68
N GLU A 39 0.56 2.03 53.53
CA GLU A 39 1.97 1.97 53.13
C GLU A 39 2.44 3.24 52.41
N LEU A 40 1.58 4.26 52.27
CA LEU A 40 1.85 5.50 51.53
C LEU A 40 2.44 5.26 50.12
N ARG A 41 2.02 4.17 49.47
CA ARG A 41 2.46 3.87 48.10
C ARG A 41 1.67 4.71 47.11
N GLU A 42 2.32 5.08 46.01
CA GLU A 42 1.64 5.74 44.91
C GLU A 42 0.63 4.81 44.23
N GLY A 43 -0.38 5.43 43.63
CA GLY A 43 -1.39 4.72 42.84
C GLY A 43 -0.83 4.20 41.51
N ASP A 44 -1.67 3.50 40.77
CA ASP A 44 -1.27 3.01 39.44
C ASP A 44 -1.19 4.17 38.45
N ASP A 45 -0.06 4.26 37.74
CA ASP A 45 0.10 5.19 36.63
C ASP A 45 -0.78 4.77 35.44
N ILE A 46 -1.70 5.65 35.06
CA ILE A 46 -2.66 5.40 33.97
C ILE A 46 -2.00 5.34 32.59
N ASP A 47 -0.87 6.04 32.41
CA ASP A 47 -0.18 6.20 31.13
C ASP A 47 0.91 5.14 30.90
N HIS A 48 1.30 4.42 31.95
CA HIS A 48 2.15 3.24 31.85
C HIS A 48 1.58 2.25 30.81
N LEU A 49 2.39 1.81 29.82
CA LEU A 49 1.91 0.92 28.75
C LEU A 49 1.45 -0.47 29.23
N GLY A 50 1.79 -0.87 30.45
CA GLY A 50 1.17 -2.02 31.13
C GLY A 50 -0.33 -1.84 31.42
N ASN A 51 -0.81 -0.60 31.47
CA ASN A 51 -2.18 -0.20 31.76
C ASN A 51 -2.98 0.20 30.52
N ARG A 52 -2.30 0.41 29.40
CA ARG A 52 -2.90 0.70 28.10
C ARG A 52 -2.78 -0.51 27.19
N ARG A 53 -3.74 -0.69 26.29
CA ARG A 53 -3.68 -1.77 25.30
C ARG A 53 -4.16 -1.29 23.94
N VAL A 54 -3.59 -1.91 22.91
CA VAL A 54 -3.99 -1.74 21.52
C VAL A 54 -5.18 -2.64 21.24
N ARG A 55 -6.24 -2.06 20.66
CA ARG A 55 -7.35 -2.83 20.09
C ARG A 55 -7.11 -2.99 18.60
N THR A 56 -7.07 -4.21 18.12
CA THR A 56 -6.88 -4.49 16.69
C THR A 56 -8.20 -4.32 15.93
N VAL A 57 -8.12 -4.20 14.61
CA VAL A 57 -9.31 -4.14 13.74
C VAL A 57 -10.21 -5.36 13.91
N GLY A 58 -9.61 -6.54 14.12
CA GLY A 58 -10.35 -7.78 14.36
C GLY A 58 -11.22 -7.71 15.61
N GLU A 59 -10.68 -7.21 16.73
CA GLU A 59 -11.44 -7.07 17.97
C GLU A 59 -12.56 -6.01 17.84
N LEU A 60 -12.27 -4.88 17.20
CA LEU A 60 -13.28 -3.84 16.99
C LEU A 60 -14.42 -4.34 16.10
N CYS A 61 -14.10 -5.06 15.02
CA CYS A 61 -15.07 -5.67 14.13
C CYS A 61 -15.86 -6.78 14.83
N GLU A 62 -15.22 -7.62 15.65
CA GLU A 62 -15.89 -8.67 16.43
C GLU A 62 -16.96 -8.07 17.36
N ASN A 63 -16.66 -6.95 18.02
CA ASN A 63 -17.62 -6.27 18.89
C ASN A 63 -18.85 -5.78 18.12
N GLN A 64 -18.65 -5.18 16.93
CA GLN A 64 -19.75 -4.72 16.08
C GLN A 64 -20.56 -5.89 15.51
N TYR A 65 -19.87 -6.96 15.12
CA TYR A 65 -20.50 -8.19 14.67
C TYR A 65 -21.37 -8.80 15.79
N ARG A 66 -20.85 -8.88 17.02
CA ARG A 66 -21.59 -9.36 18.19
C ARG A 66 -22.82 -8.49 18.48
N MET A 67 -22.71 -7.16 18.39
CA MET A 67 -23.88 -6.27 18.51
C MET A 67 -24.93 -6.56 17.43
N GLY A 68 -24.50 -6.83 16.20
CA GLY A 68 -25.37 -7.28 15.11
C GLY A 68 -26.07 -8.60 15.42
N LEU A 69 -25.33 -9.58 15.97
CA LEU A 69 -25.89 -10.88 16.37
C LEU A 69 -26.91 -10.75 17.50
N VAL A 70 -26.67 -9.91 18.52
CA VAL A 70 -27.62 -9.70 19.62
C VAL A 70 -28.94 -9.10 19.09
N ARG A 71 -28.87 -8.19 18.11
CA ARG A 71 -30.08 -7.66 17.45
C ARG A 71 -30.81 -8.74 16.65
N MET A 72 -30.06 -9.58 15.94
CA MET A 72 -30.62 -10.70 15.17
C MET A 72 -31.26 -11.75 16.08
N GLU A 73 -30.61 -12.11 17.19
CA GLU A 73 -31.11 -13.02 18.22
C GLU A 73 -32.46 -12.54 18.77
N ARG A 74 -32.56 -11.25 19.10
CA ARG A 74 -33.83 -10.66 19.55
C ARG A 74 -34.93 -10.80 18.50
N ALA A 75 -34.64 -10.49 17.25
CA ALA A 75 -35.61 -10.60 16.15
C ALA A 75 -36.06 -12.06 15.91
N ILE A 76 -35.13 -13.02 16.02
CA ILE A 76 -35.43 -14.45 15.92
C ILE A 76 -36.34 -14.88 17.07
N ARG A 77 -36.02 -14.52 18.32
CA ARG A 77 -36.86 -14.83 19.49
C ARG A 77 -38.28 -14.24 19.36
N GLU A 78 -38.39 -13.01 18.86
CA GLU A 78 -39.68 -12.36 18.61
C GLU A 78 -40.49 -13.09 17.51
N ARG A 79 -39.86 -13.49 16.40
CA ARG A 79 -40.52 -14.26 15.32
C ARG A 79 -40.95 -15.65 15.76
N MET A 80 -40.10 -16.36 16.49
CA MET A 80 -40.41 -17.70 17.02
C MET A 80 -41.60 -17.69 17.98
N ASN A 81 -41.84 -16.57 18.68
CA ASN A 81 -43.01 -16.43 19.56
C ASN A 81 -44.32 -16.11 18.80
N LEU A 82 -44.24 -15.54 17.59
CA LEU A 82 -45.41 -15.06 16.83
C LEU A 82 -45.95 -16.07 15.82
N GLN A 83 -45.13 -17.03 15.38
CA GLN A 83 -45.43 -17.95 14.29
C GLN A 83 -45.41 -19.41 14.76
N GLU A 84 -46.27 -20.24 14.18
CA GLU A 84 -46.32 -21.68 14.49
C GLU A 84 -45.05 -22.38 14.00
N VAL A 85 -44.31 -22.98 14.94
CA VAL A 85 -42.96 -23.53 14.73
C VAL A 85 -42.92 -24.64 13.65
N GLU A 86 -44.03 -25.34 13.42
CA GLU A 86 -44.10 -26.50 12.52
C GLU A 86 -43.88 -26.16 11.04
N THR A 87 -44.08 -24.90 10.63
CA THR A 87 -43.95 -24.47 9.22
C THR A 87 -42.69 -23.67 8.93
N LEU A 88 -41.89 -23.35 9.96
CA LEU A 88 -40.76 -22.44 9.84
C LEU A 88 -39.46 -23.15 9.50
N MET A 89 -38.79 -22.68 8.45
CA MET A 89 -37.44 -23.10 8.14
C MET A 89 -36.42 -22.10 8.71
N PRO A 90 -35.19 -22.53 9.06
CA PRO A 90 -34.18 -21.63 9.64
C PRO A 90 -33.85 -20.39 8.80
N HIS A 91 -33.93 -20.48 7.46
CA HIS A 91 -33.68 -19.35 6.58
C HIS A 91 -34.75 -18.26 6.65
N ASP A 92 -35.97 -18.58 7.10
CA ASP A 92 -37.05 -17.61 7.30
C ASP A 92 -36.82 -16.77 8.57
N LEU A 93 -36.15 -17.34 9.56
CA LEU A 93 -35.82 -16.69 10.82
C LEU A 93 -34.57 -15.80 10.71
N VAL A 94 -33.58 -16.23 9.92
CA VAL A 94 -32.29 -15.54 9.81
C VAL A 94 -32.35 -14.42 8.78
N ASN A 95 -32.41 -13.18 9.27
CA ASN A 95 -32.20 -11.99 8.45
C ASN A 95 -30.76 -11.48 8.61
N PRO A 96 -29.91 -11.49 7.56
CA PRO A 96 -28.53 -11.03 7.67
C PRO A 96 -28.39 -9.50 7.76
N LYS A 97 -29.43 -8.73 7.40
CA LYS A 97 -29.35 -7.26 7.31
C LYS A 97 -28.85 -6.58 8.60
N PRO A 98 -29.30 -6.91 9.83
CA PRO A 98 -28.80 -6.27 11.05
C PRO A 98 -27.30 -6.45 11.26
N VAL A 99 -26.76 -7.61 10.90
CA VAL A 99 -25.33 -7.91 11.01
C VAL A 99 -24.55 -7.16 9.94
N THR A 100 -24.96 -7.28 8.68
CA THR A 100 -24.29 -6.60 7.55
C THR A 100 -24.32 -5.08 7.72
N SER A 101 -25.43 -4.51 8.20
CA SER A 101 -25.53 -3.07 8.45
C SER A 101 -24.61 -2.61 9.57
N ALA A 102 -24.51 -3.35 10.68
CA ALA A 102 -23.60 -2.99 11.79
C ALA A 102 -22.13 -2.99 11.34
N VAL A 103 -21.72 -3.98 10.55
CA VAL A 103 -20.36 -4.04 9.99
C VAL A 103 -20.13 -2.92 8.97
N LYS A 104 -21.09 -2.67 8.07
CA LYS A 104 -20.98 -1.57 7.09
C LYS A 104 -20.91 -0.21 7.77
N GLU A 105 -21.71 0.03 8.80
CA GLU A 105 -21.70 1.25 9.59
C GLU A 105 -20.32 1.48 10.22
N PHE A 106 -19.73 0.44 10.83
CA PHE A 106 -18.38 0.53 11.38
C PHE A 106 -17.34 0.97 10.35
N PHE A 107 -17.28 0.34 9.18
CA PHE A 107 -16.28 0.70 8.16
C PHE A 107 -16.59 2.03 7.46
N ALA A 108 -17.85 2.46 7.39
CA ALA A 108 -18.25 3.68 6.71
C ALA A 108 -18.11 4.94 7.59
N THR A 109 -18.40 4.85 8.89
CA THR A 109 -18.54 6.04 9.76
C THR A 109 -17.56 6.10 10.93
N SER A 110 -16.85 5.01 11.24
CA SER A 110 -15.91 5.00 12.36
C SER A 110 -14.76 5.99 12.12
N GLN A 111 -14.40 6.74 13.16
CA GLN A 111 -13.23 7.62 13.15
C GLN A 111 -11.91 6.87 12.92
N LEU A 112 -11.88 5.57 13.19
CA LEU A 112 -10.71 4.71 12.99
C LEU A 112 -10.68 4.10 11.57
N SER A 113 -11.77 4.16 10.82
CA SER A 113 -11.84 3.73 9.42
C SER A 113 -11.62 4.97 8.53
N GLN A 114 -10.36 5.21 8.18
CA GLN A 114 -9.95 6.39 7.42
C GLN A 114 -9.47 5.99 6.03
N PHE A 115 -9.56 6.91 5.08
CA PHE A 115 -8.90 6.73 3.79
C PHE A 115 -7.40 6.56 4.00
N MET A 116 -6.83 5.55 3.36
CA MET A 116 -5.41 5.28 3.46
C MET A 116 -4.62 6.44 2.84
N ASP A 117 -3.61 6.93 3.56
CA ASP A 117 -2.66 7.91 3.05
C ASP A 117 -1.66 7.22 2.12
N GLN A 118 -1.91 7.34 0.82
CA GLN A 118 -1.18 6.72 -0.28
C GLN A 118 -0.41 7.76 -1.09
N THR A 119 0.11 8.78 -0.42
CA THR A 119 1.00 9.75 -1.07
C THR A 119 2.23 9.04 -1.62
N ASN A 120 2.90 8.23 -0.79
CA ASN A 120 4.07 7.41 -1.12
C ASN A 120 4.11 6.12 -0.27
N PRO A 121 5.02 5.16 -0.54
CA PRO A 121 5.08 3.89 0.20
C PRO A 121 5.30 4.05 1.72
N LEU A 122 6.12 5.01 2.14
CA LEU A 122 6.36 5.30 3.56
C LEU A 122 5.09 5.75 4.28
N SER A 123 4.32 6.63 3.64
CA SER A 123 3.05 7.11 4.16
C SER A 123 2.07 5.95 4.41
N GLU A 124 2.01 4.99 3.49
CA GLU A 124 1.13 3.83 3.63
C GLU A 124 1.53 2.94 4.82
N VAL A 125 2.82 2.60 4.92
CA VAL A 125 3.33 1.75 6.00
C VAL A 125 3.17 2.43 7.37
N THR A 126 3.52 3.71 7.47
CA THR A 126 3.38 4.47 8.73
C THR A 126 1.92 4.63 9.13
N HIS A 127 1.00 4.81 8.19
CA HIS A 127 -0.43 4.88 8.49
C HIS A 127 -0.99 3.55 9.03
N LYS A 128 -0.58 2.42 8.45
CA LYS A 128 -0.96 1.08 8.93
C LYS A 128 -0.41 0.77 10.33
N ARG A 129 0.74 1.37 10.70
CA ARG A 129 1.42 1.20 12.00
C ARG A 129 1.06 2.28 13.04
N ARG A 130 0.06 3.12 12.75
CA ARG A 130 -0.37 4.23 13.60
C ARG A 130 -1.25 3.73 14.75
N LEU A 131 -1.01 4.28 15.94
CA LEU A 131 -1.83 4.10 17.14
C LEU A 131 -2.60 5.39 17.42
N SER A 132 -3.86 5.24 17.85
CA SER A 132 -4.74 6.35 18.20
C SER A 132 -5.31 6.14 19.60
N ALA A 133 -5.12 7.13 20.47
CA ALA A 133 -5.83 7.22 21.75
C ALA A 133 -7.27 7.72 21.59
N LEU A 134 -7.62 8.23 20.42
CA LEU A 134 -8.97 8.72 20.05
C LEU A 134 -9.85 7.58 19.52
N GLY A 135 -11.17 7.75 19.64
CA GLY A 135 -12.18 6.85 19.07
C GLY A 135 -13.06 6.17 20.11
N PRO A 136 -13.88 5.18 19.71
CA PRO A 136 -14.85 4.54 20.59
C PRO A 136 -14.17 3.79 21.75
N GLY A 137 -14.43 4.25 22.98
CA GLY A 137 -13.81 3.72 24.20
C GLY A 137 -12.40 4.26 24.50
N GLY A 138 -11.95 5.26 23.74
CA GLY A 138 -10.74 6.03 24.00
C GLY A 138 -11.05 7.42 24.56
N LEU A 139 -10.09 8.33 24.43
CA LEU A 139 -10.18 9.71 24.87
C LEU A 139 -10.80 10.61 23.79
N THR A 140 -11.35 11.73 24.21
CA THR A 140 -11.68 12.84 23.31
C THR A 140 -10.59 13.91 23.42
N ARG A 141 -10.41 14.72 22.37
CA ARG A 141 -9.37 15.77 22.32
C ARG A 141 -9.46 16.74 23.49
N GLU A 142 -10.68 17.10 23.89
CA GLU A 142 -10.97 18.05 24.98
C GLU A 142 -10.73 17.46 26.37
N ARG A 143 -10.85 16.14 26.52
CA ARG A 143 -10.65 15.44 27.80
C ARG A 143 -9.21 14.96 27.97
N ALA A 144 -8.41 14.98 26.92
CA ALA A 144 -7.02 14.59 26.98
C ALA A 144 -6.18 15.71 27.60
N GLY A 145 -5.78 15.50 28.86
CA GLY A 145 -4.85 16.35 29.60
C GLY A 145 -3.43 16.32 29.04
N PHE A 146 -2.52 17.02 29.70
CA PHE A 146 -1.11 17.09 29.32
C PHE A 146 -0.39 15.76 29.51
N GLU A 147 -0.61 15.08 30.65
CA GLU A 147 0.07 13.83 31.04
C GLU A 147 -0.04 12.73 29.96
N VAL A 148 -1.25 12.51 29.44
CA VAL A 148 -1.50 11.51 28.39
C VAL A 148 -0.77 11.80 27.07
N ARG A 149 -0.46 13.07 26.81
CA ARG A 149 0.21 13.50 25.58
C ARG A 149 1.73 13.45 25.70
N ASP A 150 2.24 13.30 26.92
CA ASP A 150 3.67 13.31 27.20
C ASP A 150 4.32 11.96 26.83
N VAL A 151 5.65 11.97 26.74
CA VAL A 151 6.43 10.78 26.46
C VAL A 151 6.72 10.06 27.77
N HIS A 152 6.06 8.91 27.97
CA HIS A 152 6.30 8.06 29.14
C HIS A 152 7.52 7.14 28.92
N PRO A 153 8.37 6.85 29.94
CA PRO A 153 9.54 5.96 29.81
C PRO A 153 9.26 4.58 29.18
N THR A 154 8.14 3.94 29.56
CA THR A 154 7.67 2.69 28.95
C THR A 154 7.43 2.72 27.44
N HIS A 155 7.37 3.91 26.80
CA HIS A 155 7.30 4.03 25.35
C HIS A 155 8.56 3.49 24.65
N TYR A 156 9.70 3.44 25.35
CA TYR A 156 10.95 2.99 24.76
C TYR A 156 10.82 1.62 24.08
N GLY A 157 11.25 1.55 22.82
CA GLY A 157 11.18 0.33 22.01
C GLY A 157 9.77 -0.10 21.60
N ARG A 158 8.72 0.64 21.97
CA ARG A 158 7.31 0.29 21.79
C ARG A 158 6.57 1.32 20.96
N ILE A 159 6.68 2.59 21.34
CA ILE A 159 6.08 3.75 20.68
C ILE A 159 7.21 4.74 20.38
N CYS A 160 7.24 5.25 19.15
CA CYS A 160 8.22 6.25 18.76
C CYS A 160 7.98 7.56 19.52
N PRO A 161 9.00 8.11 20.21
CA PRO A 161 8.86 9.38 20.93
C PRO A 161 8.88 10.61 19.99
N VAL A 162 9.31 10.44 18.74
CA VAL A 162 9.51 11.53 17.77
C VAL A 162 8.34 11.66 16.80
N GLU A 163 7.80 10.55 16.30
CA GLU A 163 6.80 10.59 15.23
C GLU A 163 5.38 10.76 15.81
N THR A 164 4.92 12.00 15.83
CA THR A 164 3.54 12.38 16.15
C THR A 164 3.11 13.59 15.32
N PRO A 165 1.81 13.73 14.97
CA PRO A 165 1.34 14.93 14.27
C PRO A 165 1.54 16.20 15.11
N GLU A 166 1.95 17.28 14.45
CA GLU A 166 1.96 18.60 15.06
C GLU A 166 0.52 19.10 15.34
N GLY A 167 0.38 19.97 16.35
CA GLY A 167 -0.89 20.63 16.67
C GLY A 167 -1.80 19.84 17.63
N PRO A 168 -3.14 19.92 17.49
CA PRO A 168 -4.08 19.43 18.52
C PRO A 168 -4.02 17.93 18.82
N ASN A 169 -3.43 17.13 17.93
CA ASN A 169 -3.34 15.67 18.07
C ASN A 169 -1.98 15.19 18.62
N ILE A 170 -1.08 16.10 18.99
CA ILE A 170 0.23 15.75 19.56
C ILE A 170 0.05 14.80 20.76
N GLY A 171 0.81 13.70 20.76
CA GLY A 171 0.78 12.64 21.78
C GLY A 171 -0.46 11.73 21.75
N LEU A 172 -1.52 12.10 21.03
CA LEU A 172 -2.74 11.29 20.91
C LEU A 172 -2.72 10.34 19.71
N ILE A 173 -1.93 10.71 18.71
CA ILE A 173 -1.62 9.89 17.55
C ILE A 173 -0.12 9.67 17.56
N VAL A 174 0.28 8.40 17.65
CA VAL A 174 1.68 7.99 17.77
C VAL A 174 1.93 6.80 16.84
N SER A 175 3.17 6.53 16.52
CA SER A 175 3.55 5.41 15.65
C SER A 175 4.25 4.32 16.46
N LEU A 176 4.01 3.05 16.08
CA LEU A 176 4.78 1.93 16.63
C LEU A 176 6.27 2.10 16.32
N ALA A 177 7.12 1.76 17.29
CA ALA A 177 8.56 1.68 17.07
C ALA A 177 8.91 0.56 16.08
N THR A 178 10.14 0.54 15.57
CA THR A 178 10.57 -0.32 14.45
C THR A 178 10.33 -1.81 14.74
N TYR A 179 10.79 -2.30 15.89
CA TYR A 179 10.67 -3.71 16.27
C TYR A 179 9.50 -4.03 17.21
N ALA A 180 8.66 -3.03 17.52
CA ALA A 180 7.54 -3.21 18.42
C ALA A 180 6.52 -4.22 17.85
N LYS A 181 6.02 -5.11 18.72
CA LYS A 181 4.99 -6.09 18.40
C LYS A 181 3.79 -5.91 19.32
N VAL A 182 2.61 -6.35 18.88
CA VAL A 182 1.41 -6.40 19.72
C VAL A 182 1.11 -7.86 20.02
N ASN A 183 1.08 -8.23 21.30
CA ASN A 183 0.81 -9.61 21.70
C ASN A 183 -0.68 -9.96 21.62
N THR A 184 -1.01 -11.22 21.91
CA THR A 184 -2.39 -11.75 21.86
C THR A 184 -3.36 -11.06 22.81
N TYR A 185 -2.86 -10.41 23.86
CA TYR A 185 -3.67 -9.65 24.82
C TYR A 185 -3.81 -8.16 24.45
N GLY A 186 -3.10 -7.69 23.41
CA GLY A 186 -3.09 -6.31 22.95
C GLY A 186 -2.06 -5.42 23.64
N PHE A 187 -1.12 -5.96 24.42
CA PHE A 187 -0.01 -5.17 24.97
C PHE A 187 1.12 -5.05 23.96
N ILE A 188 1.82 -3.91 23.98
CA ILE A 188 2.97 -3.68 23.10
C ILE A 188 4.23 -4.24 23.77
N GLU A 189 4.97 -5.03 23.01
CA GLU A 189 6.20 -5.68 23.42
C GLU A 189 7.38 -5.19 22.58
N SER A 190 8.57 -5.23 23.18
CA SER A 190 9.83 -4.92 22.50
C SER A 190 10.82 -6.07 22.70
N PRO A 191 11.59 -6.47 21.68
CA PRO A 191 12.57 -7.53 21.78
C PRO A 191 13.85 -7.07 22.48
N TYR A 192 14.42 -7.92 23.34
CA TYR A 192 15.70 -7.72 23.99
C TYR A 192 16.56 -8.98 23.93
N ARG A 193 17.89 -8.82 23.89
CA ARG A 193 18.83 -9.93 24.07
C ARG A 193 18.98 -10.23 25.55
N VAL A 194 18.91 -11.52 25.92
CA VAL A 194 19.09 -11.94 27.31
C VAL A 194 20.58 -11.93 27.66
N VAL A 195 20.93 -11.34 28.81
CA VAL A 195 22.28 -11.34 29.36
C VAL A 195 22.33 -12.25 30.58
N LYS A 196 23.29 -13.18 30.63
CA LYS A 196 23.51 -14.09 31.76
C LYS A 196 24.99 -14.09 32.10
N ASP A 197 25.33 -13.82 33.35
CA ASP A 197 26.71 -13.84 33.86
C ASP A 197 27.67 -13.01 32.98
N ARG A 198 27.32 -11.74 32.71
CA ARG A 198 27.99 -10.80 31.78
C ARG A 198 28.06 -11.22 30.31
N LYS A 199 27.49 -12.37 29.93
CA LYS A 199 27.47 -12.86 28.55
C LYS A 199 26.19 -12.47 27.84
N VAL A 200 26.32 -11.70 26.76
CA VAL A 200 25.21 -11.41 25.84
C VAL A 200 24.90 -12.67 25.05
N THR A 201 23.70 -13.22 25.22
CA THR A 201 23.28 -14.43 24.52
C THR A 201 22.59 -14.11 23.20
N ASN A 202 22.49 -15.11 22.31
CA ASN A 202 21.68 -15.02 21.09
C ASN A 202 20.17 -15.24 21.33
N GLU A 203 19.76 -15.46 22.59
CA GLU A 203 18.36 -15.61 22.97
C GLU A 203 17.68 -14.23 22.96
N ILE A 204 16.67 -14.07 22.09
CA ILE A 204 15.85 -12.86 22.02
C ILE A 204 14.52 -13.13 22.72
N LYS A 205 14.16 -12.26 23.67
CA LYS A 205 12.90 -12.33 24.40
C LYS A 205 12.12 -11.01 24.24
N ASP A 206 10.85 -11.13 23.87
CA ASP A 206 9.94 -9.99 23.80
C ASP A 206 9.42 -9.68 25.21
N TYR A 207 9.55 -8.42 25.65
CA TYR A 207 9.05 -7.96 26.95
C TYR A 207 7.91 -6.95 26.79
N THR A 208 6.80 -7.20 27.50
CA THR A 208 5.81 -6.15 27.79
C THR A 208 6.39 -5.12 28.75
N ALA A 209 5.78 -3.93 28.83
CA ALA A 209 6.20 -2.90 29.79
C ALA A 209 6.18 -3.40 31.26
N LEU A 210 5.29 -4.34 31.61
CA LEU A 210 5.25 -4.94 32.95
C LEU A 210 6.35 -5.97 33.17
N GLN A 211 6.73 -6.72 32.13
CA GLN A 211 7.80 -7.72 32.23
C GLN A 211 9.19 -7.11 32.21
N GLU A 212 9.33 -5.90 31.64
CA GLU A 212 10.57 -5.14 31.66
C GLU A 212 10.91 -4.64 33.07
N GLN A 213 9.91 -4.36 33.92
CA GLN A 213 10.12 -3.93 35.30
C GLN A 213 11.00 -4.91 36.08
N GLY A 214 11.95 -4.37 36.85
CA GLY A 214 12.95 -5.12 37.60
C GLY A 214 14.11 -5.68 36.77
N ASN A 215 14.13 -5.49 35.45
CA ASN A 215 15.30 -5.81 34.63
C ASN A 215 16.23 -4.60 34.50
N VAL A 216 17.52 -4.89 34.36
CA VAL A 216 18.56 -3.91 34.08
C VAL A 216 18.93 -4.03 32.61
N VAL A 217 18.51 -3.04 31.82
CA VAL A 217 18.59 -3.08 30.35
C VAL A 217 19.73 -2.19 29.86
N ALA A 218 20.74 -2.79 29.24
CA ALA A 218 21.85 -2.10 28.60
C ALA A 218 21.49 -1.60 27.18
N PRO A 219 22.06 -0.49 26.71
CA PRO A 219 21.84 0.00 25.34
C PRO A 219 22.54 -0.88 24.31
N ALA A 220 22.14 -0.77 23.05
CA ALA A 220 22.63 -1.63 21.96
C ALA A 220 24.10 -1.39 21.58
N ASN A 221 24.68 -0.25 21.95
CA ASN A 221 26.01 0.22 21.51
C ASN A 221 27.13 0.01 22.54
N ILE A 222 26.94 -0.87 23.52
CA ILE A 222 27.99 -1.21 24.51
C ILE A 222 29.13 -2.02 23.87
N HIS A 223 30.32 -2.00 24.48
CA HIS A 223 31.47 -2.79 24.01
C HIS A 223 31.35 -4.25 24.46
N VAL A 224 31.26 -5.16 23.48
CA VAL A 224 31.17 -6.60 23.68
C VAL A 224 32.35 -7.28 22.99
N GLY A 225 33.01 -8.22 23.67
CA GLY A 225 34.09 -9.02 23.12
C GLY A 225 33.62 -10.05 22.09
N GLU A 226 34.56 -10.66 21.36
CA GLU A 226 34.25 -11.71 20.37
C GLU A 226 33.56 -12.95 20.98
N ASP A 227 33.78 -13.19 22.27
CA ASP A 227 33.17 -14.26 23.06
C ASP A 227 31.74 -13.94 23.56
N GLY A 228 31.28 -12.71 23.29
CA GLY A 228 29.98 -12.19 23.74
C GLY A 228 29.98 -11.61 25.15
N MET A 229 31.15 -11.45 25.79
CA MET A 229 31.25 -10.88 27.14
C MET A 229 31.27 -9.35 27.11
N ILE A 230 30.59 -8.73 28.07
CA ILE A 230 30.64 -7.27 28.26
C ILE A 230 32.03 -6.88 28.82
N ILE A 231 32.74 -6.04 28.08
CA ILE A 231 34.13 -5.64 28.38
C ILE A 231 34.16 -4.62 29.52
N ASP A 232 33.28 -3.63 29.45
CA ASP A 232 33.22 -2.54 30.43
C ASP A 232 32.87 -3.10 31.82
N ASP A 233 33.49 -2.59 32.89
CA ASP A 233 33.19 -3.03 34.26
C ASP A 233 31.89 -2.42 34.80
N THR A 234 31.62 -1.19 34.39
CA THR A 234 30.39 -0.45 34.71
C THR A 234 29.88 0.20 33.45
N LEU A 235 28.56 0.20 33.26
CA LEU A 235 27.92 0.83 32.11
C LEU A 235 26.65 1.57 32.52
N ILE A 236 26.22 2.47 31.63
CA ILE A 236 24.94 3.16 31.77
C ILE A 236 23.85 2.22 31.28
N ALA A 237 22.93 1.86 32.17
CA ALA A 237 21.78 1.02 31.88
C ALA A 237 20.49 1.74 32.26
N ARG A 238 19.36 1.11 31.94
CA ARG A 238 18.04 1.55 32.38
C ARG A 238 17.43 0.52 33.29
N MET A 239 16.87 0.99 34.40
CA MET A 239 16.15 0.17 35.36
C MET A 239 14.92 0.93 35.80
N ASP A 240 13.74 0.31 35.65
CA ASP A 240 12.44 0.87 36.04
C ASP A 240 12.15 2.30 35.52
N GLY A 241 12.66 2.61 34.32
CA GLY A 241 12.44 3.89 33.65
C GLY A 241 13.50 4.96 33.96
N GLU A 242 14.40 4.70 34.91
CA GLU A 242 15.52 5.60 35.24
C GLU A 242 16.82 5.17 34.56
N VAL A 243 17.69 6.15 34.29
CA VAL A 243 19.03 5.93 33.75
C VAL A 243 20.00 5.82 34.93
N VAL A 244 20.62 4.65 35.09
CA VAL A 244 21.48 4.31 36.23
C VAL A 244 22.83 3.80 35.74
N THR A 245 23.87 3.98 36.56
CA THR A 245 25.18 3.36 36.32
C THR A 245 25.28 2.10 37.18
N VAL A 246 25.50 0.96 36.54
CA VAL A 246 25.48 -0.36 37.18
C VAL A 246 26.76 -1.14 36.83
N PRO A 247 27.19 -2.07 37.70
CA PRO A 247 28.16 -3.09 37.33
C PRO A 247 27.62 -3.96 36.18
N SER A 248 28.48 -4.35 35.26
CA SER A 248 28.08 -5.17 34.10
C SER A 248 27.55 -6.55 34.48
N ASP A 249 27.85 -7.04 35.68
CA ASP A 249 27.33 -8.28 36.26
C ASP A 249 25.82 -8.24 36.57
N GLU A 250 25.26 -7.04 36.79
CA GLU A 250 23.84 -6.86 37.13
C GLU A 250 22.93 -6.74 35.89
N VAL A 251 23.52 -6.61 34.70
CA VAL A 251 22.78 -6.47 33.45
C VAL A 251 22.05 -7.77 33.12
N THR A 252 20.73 -7.70 32.97
CA THR A 252 19.88 -8.86 32.66
C THR A 252 19.40 -8.88 31.21
N ALA A 253 19.39 -7.73 30.54
CA ALA A 253 18.93 -7.60 29.17
C ALA A 253 19.69 -6.50 28.41
N MET A 254 19.68 -6.58 27.08
CA MET A 254 20.29 -5.61 26.18
C MET A 254 19.39 -5.32 24.99
N ASP A 255 19.32 -4.06 24.57
CA ASP A 255 18.61 -3.64 23.34
C ASP A 255 19.16 -4.40 22.11
N ILE A 256 18.29 -4.71 21.13
CA ILE A 256 18.72 -5.47 19.93
C ILE A 256 19.42 -4.59 18.88
N ALA A 257 19.04 -3.31 18.79
CA ALA A 257 19.53 -2.36 17.80
C ALA A 257 19.28 -0.90 18.26
N PRO A 258 20.15 0.06 17.91
CA PRO A 258 19.95 1.46 18.29
C PRO A 258 18.65 2.09 17.76
N ASN A 259 18.22 1.70 16.55
CA ASN A 259 16.99 2.17 15.92
C ASN A 259 15.71 1.51 16.49
N GLN A 260 15.84 0.64 17.51
CA GLN A 260 14.70 0.05 18.22
C GLN A 260 13.81 1.10 18.88
N LEU A 261 14.38 2.23 19.31
CA LEU A 261 13.68 3.32 19.95
C LEU A 261 12.68 4.04 19.02
N VAL A 262 13.01 4.14 17.74
CA VAL A 262 12.31 5.04 16.81
C VAL A 262 11.39 4.28 15.87
N SER A 263 10.47 5.00 15.23
CA SER A 263 9.59 4.45 14.19
C SER A 263 10.34 4.29 12.86
N VAL A 264 9.69 3.61 11.92
CA VAL A 264 10.23 3.39 10.58
C VAL A 264 10.46 4.69 9.80
N ALA A 265 9.66 5.74 10.02
CA ALA A 265 9.87 7.03 9.36
C ALA A 265 11.09 7.79 9.92
N ALA A 266 11.26 7.74 11.23
CA ALA A 266 12.40 8.39 11.89
C ALA A 266 13.71 7.63 11.63
N SER A 267 13.67 6.30 11.49
CA SER A 267 14.86 5.51 11.18
C SER A 267 15.40 5.68 9.75
N LEU A 268 14.69 6.37 8.86
CA LEU A 268 15.15 6.76 7.52
C LEU A 268 15.95 8.07 7.50
N ILE A 269 16.02 8.77 8.62
CA ILE A 269 16.79 10.01 8.74
C ILE A 269 18.23 9.62 9.10
N PRO A 270 19.22 9.83 8.22
CA PRO A 270 20.62 9.62 8.56
C PRO A 270 21.05 10.67 9.59
N PHE A 271 22.05 10.38 10.43
CA PHE A 271 22.55 11.33 11.45
C PHE A 271 21.44 11.90 12.36
N LEU A 272 20.42 11.09 12.66
CA LEU A 272 19.29 11.48 13.50
C LEU A 272 19.74 11.96 14.89
N GLU A 273 20.82 11.38 15.41
CA GLU A 273 21.47 11.73 16.67
C GLU A 273 22.05 13.16 16.69
N ASN A 274 22.19 13.80 15.52
CA ASN A 274 22.69 15.16 15.38
C ASN A 274 21.58 16.20 15.12
N ASP A 275 20.32 15.78 15.17
CA ASP A 275 19.17 16.65 15.02
C ASP A 275 18.42 16.85 16.34
N ASP A 276 17.93 18.08 16.56
CA ASP A 276 16.94 18.34 17.60
C ASP A 276 15.66 17.51 17.36
N ALA A 277 15.06 17.02 18.45
CA ALA A 277 13.90 16.14 18.40
C ALA A 277 12.70 16.77 17.65
N ASN A 278 12.50 18.10 17.74
CA ASN A 278 11.42 18.76 17.02
C ASN A 278 11.68 18.79 15.51
N ARG A 279 12.96 18.85 15.09
CA ARG A 279 13.33 18.79 13.68
C ARG A 279 13.19 17.38 13.13
N ALA A 280 13.59 16.37 13.90
CA ALA A 280 13.33 14.98 13.57
C ALA A 280 11.83 14.66 13.44
N LEU A 281 10.99 15.23 14.32
CA LEU A 281 9.53 15.13 14.24
C LEU A 281 9.02 15.73 12.92
N MET A 282 9.46 16.94 12.59
CA MET A 282 9.09 17.59 11.33
C MET A 282 9.57 16.79 10.11
N GLY A 283 10.81 16.28 10.16
CA GLY A 283 11.41 15.45 9.12
C GLY A 283 10.62 14.17 8.85
N SER A 284 10.34 13.40 9.90
CA SER A 284 9.53 12.17 9.80
C SER A 284 8.12 12.44 9.26
N ASN A 285 7.50 13.56 9.67
CA ASN A 285 6.20 13.98 9.16
C ASN A 285 6.23 14.40 7.68
N MET A 286 7.25 15.14 7.25
CA MET A 286 7.34 15.67 5.89
C MET A 286 7.71 14.59 4.87
N GLN A 287 8.49 13.58 5.24
CA GLN A 287 8.79 12.44 4.37
C GLN A 287 7.52 11.73 3.87
N ARG A 288 6.45 11.67 4.69
CA ARG A 288 5.15 11.09 4.29
C ARG A 288 4.41 11.91 3.24
N GLN A 289 4.76 13.18 3.08
CA GLN A 289 4.11 14.11 2.15
C GLN A 289 4.85 14.19 0.81
N ALA A 290 6.01 13.52 0.68
CA ALA A 290 6.79 13.52 -0.55
C ALA A 290 6.01 12.85 -1.69
N VAL A 291 5.76 13.61 -2.76
CA VAL A 291 5.02 13.13 -3.93
C VAL A 291 5.96 12.30 -4.82
N PRO A 292 5.52 11.12 -5.34
CA PRO A 292 6.33 10.32 -6.24
C PRO A 292 6.75 11.08 -7.49
N LEU A 293 8.06 11.10 -7.75
CA LEU A 293 8.64 11.70 -8.93
C LEU A 293 8.53 10.78 -10.15
N LEU A 294 8.60 11.36 -11.35
CA LEU A 294 8.65 10.61 -12.61
C LEU A 294 9.89 9.70 -12.68
N LYS A 295 11.01 10.22 -12.16
CA LYS A 295 12.32 9.57 -12.07
C LYS A 295 12.87 9.76 -10.64
N PRO A 296 12.45 8.94 -9.67
CA PRO A 296 13.03 8.95 -8.33
C PRO A 296 14.47 8.43 -8.39
N ALA A 297 15.28 8.76 -7.38
CA ALA A 297 16.61 8.20 -7.20
C ALA A 297 16.82 7.77 -5.74
N SER A 298 17.44 6.61 -5.52
CA SER A 298 17.79 6.11 -4.20
C SER A 298 18.70 7.10 -3.48
N PRO A 299 18.54 7.27 -2.16
CA PRO A 299 19.35 8.22 -1.40
C PRO A 299 20.82 7.78 -1.41
N LEU A 300 21.73 8.68 -1.79
CA LEU A 300 23.18 8.40 -1.71
C LEU A 300 23.63 8.15 -0.27
N VAL A 301 22.98 8.84 0.68
CA VAL A 301 23.19 8.68 2.12
C VAL A 301 21.94 8.02 2.72
N GLY A 302 21.91 6.69 2.77
CA GLY A 302 20.81 5.91 3.37
C GLY A 302 21.10 5.42 4.79
N THR A 303 20.11 4.80 5.42
CA THR A 303 20.27 4.11 6.73
C THR A 303 20.22 2.58 6.60
N GLY A 304 19.86 2.06 5.44
CA GLY A 304 19.67 0.63 5.15
C GLY A 304 18.25 0.12 5.42
N VAL A 305 17.37 0.98 5.95
CA VAL A 305 15.94 0.65 6.17
C VAL A 305 15.12 0.75 4.87
N GLU A 306 15.62 1.50 3.90
CA GLU A 306 14.98 1.82 2.62
C GLU A 306 14.53 0.56 1.87
N LYS A 307 15.40 -0.46 1.79
CA LYS A 307 15.13 -1.73 1.13
C LYS A 307 13.97 -2.48 1.78
N ASN A 308 14.03 -2.66 3.10
CA ASN A 308 13.00 -3.41 3.82
C ASN A 308 11.65 -2.70 3.73
N LEU A 309 11.62 -1.37 3.85
CA LEU A 309 10.39 -0.60 3.73
C LEU A 309 9.77 -0.72 2.32
N ALA A 310 10.58 -0.59 1.27
CA ALA A 310 10.09 -0.70 -0.11
C ALA A 310 9.41 -2.06 -0.36
N GLN A 311 10.04 -3.14 0.10
CA GLN A 311 9.51 -4.50 -0.01
C GLN A 311 8.26 -4.72 0.83
N ASP A 312 8.28 -4.34 2.12
CA ASP A 312 7.17 -4.55 3.06
C ASP A 312 5.95 -3.66 2.77
N SER A 313 6.14 -2.54 2.05
CA SER A 313 5.04 -1.65 1.67
C SER A 313 4.06 -2.27 0.69
N GLY A 314 4.49 -3.27 -0.10
CA GLY A 314 3.74 -3.81 -1.23
C GLY A 314 3.77 -2.92 -2.48
N ALA A 315 4.61 -1.88 -2.52
CA ALA A 315 4.82 -1.05 -3.71
C ALA A 315 5.61 -1.82 -4.79
N CYS A 316 6.65 -2.56 -4.36
CA CYS A 316 7.44 -3.44 -5.20
C CYS A 316 6.71 -4.76 -5.47
N LEU A 317 6.89 -5.31 -6.67
CA LEU A 317 6.48 -6.68 -6.98
C LEU A 317 7.62 -7.62 -6.56
N LEU A 318 7.33 -8.61 -5.72
CA LEU A 318 8.33 -9.57 -5.20
C LEU A 318 8.11 -10.97 -5.80
N ALA A 319 9.19 -11.72 -5.95
CA ALA A 319 9.14 -13.13 -6.35
C ALA A 319 8.58 -13.99 -5.22
N ALA A 320 7.60 -14.85 -5.53
CA ALA A 320 6.96 -15.72 -4.54
C ALA A 320 7.85 -16.92 -4.15
N GLY A 321 8.77 -17.32 -5.03
CA GLY A 321 9.68 -18.44 -4.86
C GLY A 321 10.95 -18.30 -5.70
N ASP A 322 11.80 -19.32 -5.65
CA ASP A 322 12.99 -19.42 -6.48
C ASP A 322 12.60 -19.86 -7.90
N GLY A 323 13.14 -19.21 -8.92
CA GLY A 323 12.74 -19.47 -10.30
C GLY A 323 13.56 -18.71 -11.34
N VAL A 324 13.13 -18.82 -12.59
CA VAL A 324 13.73 -18.13 -13.75
C VAL A 324 12.67 -17.30 -14.45
N VAL A 325 13.02 -16.06 -14.78
CA VAL A 325 12.17 -15.14 -15.54
C VAL A 325 12.14 -15.59 -17.00
N GLU A 326 10.96 -15.91 -17.53
CA GLU A 326 10.80 -16.36 -18.92
C GLU A 326 10.47 -15.18 -19.86
N GLU A 327 9.58 -14.29 -19.43
CA GLU A 327 9.15 -13.13 -20.23
C GLU A 327 9.05 -11.88 -19.35
N VAL A 328 9.44 -10.73 -19.92
CA VAL A 328 9.29 -9.42 -19.29
C VAL A 328 8.73 -8.45 -20.30
N ASP A 329 7.63 -7.80 -19.94
CA ASP A 329 7.07 -6.65 -20.63
C ASP A 329 6.82 -5.50 -19.63
N ALA A 330 6.57 -4.30 -20.13
CA ALA A 330 6.18 -3.15 -19.33
C ALA A 330 4.87 -3.38 -18.53
N ASN A 331 4.06 -4.37 -18.90
CA ASN A 331 2.76 -4.68 -18.28
C ASN A 331 2.76 -5.95 -17.43
N ARG A 332 3.69 -6.89 -17.64
CA ARG A 332 3.70 -8.18 -16.95
C ARG A 332 5.10 -8.78 -16.86
N VAL A 333 5.31 -9.63 -15.87
CA VAL A 333 6.51 -10.46 -15.70
C VAL A 333 6.05 -11.91 -15.56
N VAL A 334 6.59 -12.80 -16.39
CA VAL A 334 6.30 -14.24 -16.35
C VAL A 334 7.48 -14.96 -15.73
N ILE A 335 7.23 -15.68 -14.64
CA ILE A 335 8.25 -16.40 -13.88
C ILE A 335 7.88 -17.86 -13.82
N ARG A 336 8.87 -18.70 -14.08
CA ARG A 336 8.78 -20.13 -13.82
C ARG A 336 9.52 -20.46 -12.54
N TYR A 337 8.79 -20.91 -11.54
CA TYR A 337 9.35 -21.37 -10.28
C TYR A 337 9.92 -22.78 -10.40
N ASP A 338 10.96 -23.05 -9.61
CA ASP A 338 11.61 -24.36 -9.54
C ASP A 338 10.67 -25.39 -8.88
N GLU A 339 9.92 -24.97 -7.85
CA GLU A 339 8.92 -25.79 -7.16
C GLU A 339 7.48 -25.38 -7.53
N PRO A 340 6.60 -26.34 -7.91
CA PRO A 340 5.17 -26.07 -8.11
C PRO A 340 4.51 -25.60 -6.80
N GLY A 341 3.63 -24.61 -6.89
CA GLY A 341 2.87 -24.12 -5.73
C GLY A 341 3.55 -23.02 -4.91
N ALA A 342 4.74 -22.53 -5.30
CA ALA A 342 5.39 -21.39 -4.64
C ALA A 342 4.50 -20.13 -4.55
N ASP A 343 3.58 -19.97 -5.51
CA ASP A 343 2.57 -18.92 -5.58
C ASP A 343 1.13 -19.44 -5.41
N ASN A 344 0.96 -20.62 -4.81
CA ASN A 344 -0.29 -21.41 -4.84
C ASN A 344 -0.76 -21.79 -6.25
N GLY A 345 0.13 -21.70 -7.25
CA GLY A 345 -0.15 -21.95 -8.65
C GLY A 345 0.53 -23.18 -9.21
N THR A 346 0.66 -23.19 -10.52
CA THR A 346 1.07 -24.36 -11.32
C THR A 346 2.58 -24.53 -11.44
N GLY A 347 3.36 -23.61 -10.85
CA GLY A 347 4.81 -23.47 -11.04
C GLY A 347 5.19 -22.39 -12.05
N ILE A 348 4.20 -21.76 -12.70
CA ILE A 348 4.41 -20.58 -13.57
C ILE A 348 3.46 -19.48 -13.11
N SER A 349 3.99 -18.27 -12.99
CA SER A 349 3.31 -17.11 -12.44
C SER A 349 3.34 -15.96 -13.42
N VAL A 350 2.16 -15.50 -13.82
CA VAL A 350 1.99 -14.30 -14.64
C VAL A 350 1.68 -13.13 -13.71
N CYS A 351 2.71 -12.35 -13.37
CA CYS A 351 2.59 -11.19 -12.49
C CYS A 351 2.28 -9.93 -13.30
N ARG A 352 1.04 -9.43 -13.19
CA ARG A 352 0.65 -8.17 -13.84
C ARG A 352 1.14 -6.96 -13.05
N LEU A 353 1.76 -6.03 -13.77
CA LEU A 353 2.23 -4.76 -13.22
C LEU A 353 1.10 -3.74 -13.20
N SER A 354 1.00 -2.99 -12.10
CA SER A 354 0.07 -1.86 -12.01
C SER A 354 0.62 -0.66 -12.78
N LYS A 355 -0.10 -0.20 -13.81
CA LYS A 355 0.31 0.92 -14.67
C LYS A 355 -0.60 2.13 -14.45
N TYR A 356 0.01 3.30 -14.24
CA TYR A 356 -0.65 4.61 -14.17
C TYR A 356 -1.98 4.62 -13.41
N LYS A 357 -2.01 4.00 -12.23
CA LYS A 357 -3.20 3.91 -11.38
C LYS A 357 -3.26 5.12 -10.46
N LYS A 358 -4.46 5.70 -10.31
CA LYS A 358 -4.72 6.78 -9.35
C LYS A 358 -4.62 6.28 -7.90
N THR A 359 -3.97 7.06 -7.04
CA THR A 359 -4.01 6.91 -5.58
C THR A 359 -5.08 7.78 -4.92
N ASN A 360 -5.32 7.62 -3.61
CA ASN A 360 -6.26 8.45 -2.87
C ASN A 360 -5.91 9.96 -2.92
N GLN A 361 -4.62 10.30 -2.93
CA GLN A 361 -4.11 11.67 -2.98
C GLN A 361 -3.87 12.19 -4.40
N ASN A 362 -4.48 11.55 -5.41
CA ASN A 362 -4.36 11.91 -6.83
C ASN A 362 -2.92 11.83 -7.38
N THR A 363 -2.04 11.06 -6.74
CA THR A 363 -0.70 10.73 -7.25
C THR A 363 -0.78 9.53 -8.19
N CYS A 364 0.34 9.22 -8.86
CA CYS A 364 0.44 8.10 -9.80
C CYS A 364 1.14 6.89 -9.16
N PHE A 365 0.44 5.75 -9.14
CA PHE A 365 1.01 4.45 -8.86
C PHE A 365 1.37 3.76 -10.17
N ASN A 366 2.66 3.55 -10.42
CA ASN A 366 3.15 2.91 -11.63
C ASN A 366 4.33 2.00 -11.31
N GLN A 367 4.25 0.75 -11.74
CA GLN A 367 5.32 -0.23 -11.60
C GLN A 367 6.16 -0.34 -12.87
N LYS A 368 7.47 -0.57 -12.69
CA LYS A 368 8.45 -0.73 -13.77
C LYS A 368 9.24 -2.04 -13.52
N PRO A 369 9.29 -2.97 -14.49
CA PRO A 369 10.06 -4.19 -14.33
C PRO A 369 11.55 -3.86 -14.20
N LEU A 370 12.24 -4.59 -13.31
CA LEU A 370 13.69 -4.52 -13.13
C LEU A 370 14.42 -5.73 -13.70
N VAL A 371 13.75 -6.88 -13.72
CA VAL A 371 14.32 -8.14 -14.19
C VAL A 371 14.33 -8.21 -15.71
N LEU A 372 15.21 -9.06 -16.24
CA LEU A 372 15.33 -9.38 -17.66
C LEU A 372 15.03 -10.87 -17.89
N PRO A 373 14.56 -11.25 -19.10
CA PRO A 373 14.40 -12.65 -19.46
C PRO A 373 15.69 -13.45 -19.25
N GLY A 374 15.56 -14.66 -18.69
CA GLY A 374 16.68 -15.55 -18.35
C GLY A 374 17.33 -15.29 -16.98
N MET A 375 16.99 -14.22 -16.28
CA MET A 375 17.50 -13.99 -14.92
C MET A 375 16.91 -15.00 -13.94
N ARG A 376 17.78 -15.52 -13.05
CA ARG A 376 17.35 -16.34 -11.91
C ARG A 376 17.02 -15.45 -10.73
N VAL A 377 15.87 -15.69 -10.12
CA VAL A 377 15.35 -14.95 -8.96
C VAL A 377 15.16 -15.87 -7.77
N LYS A 378 15.30 -15.33 -6.57
CA LYS A 378 15.01 -16.00 -5.31
C LYS A 378 13.72 -15.47 -4.71
N LYS A 379 13.13 -16.24 -3.80
CA LYS A 379 11.99 -15.78 -3.00
C LYS A 379 12.30 -14.44 -2.32
N GLY A 380 11.44 -13.45 -2.56
CA GLY A 380 11.59 -12.10 -2.02
C GLY A 380 12.42 -11.13 -2.87
N ASP A 381 13.03 -11.59 -3.98
CA ASP A 381 13.71 -10.68 -4.89
C ASP A 381 12.71 -9.72 -5.57
N VAL A 382 13.15 -8.49 -5.83
CA VAL A 382 12.32 -7.44 -6.44
C VAL A 382 12.28 -7.64 -7.96
N LEU A 383 11.07 -7.91 -8.46
CA LEU A 383 10.78 -8.11 -9.88
C LEU A 383 10.49 -6.79 -10.60
N ALA A 384 9.78 -5.88 -9.90
CA ALA A 384 9.43 -4.57 -10.41
C ALA A 384 9.40 -3.55 -9.29
N ASP A 385 9.94 -2.36 -9.57
CA ASP A 385 9.83 -1.20 -8.70
C ASP A 385 8.44 -0.58 -8.78
N GLY A 386 8.00 -0.02 -7.66
CA GLY A 386 6.78 0.77 -7.55
C GLY A 386 7.02 2.28 -7.66
N PRO A 387 6.05 3.10 -7.23
CA PRO A 387 6.26 4.54 -7.10
C PRO A 387 7.21 4.86 -5.94
N SER A 388 8.11 5.82 -6.14
CA SER A 388 9.12 6.23 -5.14
C SER A 388 10.04 5.08 -4.71
N THR A 389 10.44 4.23 -5.64
CA THR A 389 11.44 3.18 -5.40
C THR A 389 12.41 3.10 -6.58
N GLU A 390 13.66 2.76 -6.30
CA GLU A 390 14.70 2.48 -7.30
C GLU A 390 15.52 1.26 -6.85
N MET A 391 15.63 0.25 -7.73
CA MET A 391 16.36 -0.99 -7.49
C MET A 391 15.94 -1.72 -6.21
N GLY A 392 14.65 -1.64 -5.85
CA GLY A 392 14.12 -2.25 -4.63
C GLY A 392 14.37 -1.47 -3.34
N GLU A 393 14.90 -0.25 -3.43
CA GLU A 393 15.07 0.67 -2.30
C GLU A 393 14.05 1.82 -2.37
N LEU A 394 13.69 2.37 -1.21
CA LEU A 394 12.83 3.54 -1.13
C LEU A 394 13.56 4.79 -1.64
N ALA A 395 12.98 5.43 -2.64
CA ALA A 395 13.47 6.62 -3.30
C ALA A 395 12.38 7.71 -3.29
N LEU A 396 12.21 8.39 -2.16
CA LEU A 396 11.17 9.43 -1.97
C LEU A 396 11.41 10.71 -2.78
N GLY A 397 12.64 10.93 -3.23
CA GLY A 397 13.05 12.17 -3.88
C GLY A 397 14.21 11.94 -4.83
N LYS A 398 15.10 12.93 -4.92
CA LYS A 398 16.29 12.89 -5.76
C LYS A 398 17.44 13.62 -5.06
N ASN A 399 18.65 13.08 -5.18
CA ASN A 399 19.86 13.72 -4.67
C ASN A 399 20.22 14.91 -5.57
N VAL A 400 20.61 16.03 -4.97
CA VAL A 400 20.95 17.28 -5.66
C VAL A 400 22.16 17.93 -5.01
N THR A 401 22.89 18.73 -5.77
CA THR A 401 24.06 19.46 -5.28
C THR A 401 23.63 20.73 -4.55
N ILE A 402 23.95 20.83 -3.26
CA ILE A 402 23.50 21.93 -2.41
C ILE A 402 24.67 22.84 -2.03
N ALA A 403 24.46 24.16 -2.07
CA ALA A 403 25.34 25.15 -1.46
C ALA A 403 24.67 25.87 -0.30
N PHE A 404 25.32 25.89 0.87
CA PHE A 404 24.89 26.69 2.01
C PHE A 404 25.54 28.08 1.96
N MET A 405 24.87 29.05 1.34
CA MET A 405 25.35 30.43 1.28
C MET A 405 24.19 31.42 1.07
N PRO A 406 24.26 32.65 1.60
CA PRO A 406 23.27 33.67 1.25
C PRO A 406 23.41 34.07 -0.22
N TRP A 407 22.29 34.21 -0.94
CA TRP A 407 22.30 34.58 -2.36
C TRP A 407 21.30 35.69 -2.67
N ARG A 408 21.78 36.94 -2.70
CA ARG A 408 21.02 38.15 -3.09
C ARG A 408 19.63 38.29 -2.42
N GLY A 409 19.44 37.69 -1.23
CA GLY A 409 18.16 37.65 -0.53
C GLY A 409 17.11 36.68 -1.08
N TYR A 410 17.40 35.93 -2.15
CA TYR A 410 16.42 34.98 -2.72
C TYR A 410 16.19 33.77 -1.81
N ASN A 411 17.17 33.40 -1.00
CA ASN A 411 17.03 32.37 0.03
C ASN A 411 16.83 32.98 1.44
N PHE A 412 16.14 34.12 1.53
CA PHE A 412 15.79 34.71 2.83
C PHE A 412 14.83 33.80 3.61
N GLU A 413 15.02 33.74 4.93
CA GLU A 413 14.35 32.78 5.82
C GLU A 413 14.47 31.34 5.31
N ASP A 414 13.34 30.75 4.92
CA ASP A 414 13.17 29.38 4.43
C ASP A 414 12.97 29.32 2.92
N SER A 415 13.28 30.40 2.21
CA SER A 415 13.19 30.40 0.75
C SER A 415 14.31 29.56 0.14
N ILE A 416 13.98 28.84 -0.92
CA ILE A 416 14.90 27.96 -1.65
C ILE A 416 15.10 28.51 -3.06
N LEU A 417 16.37 28.58 -3.46
CA LEU A 417 16.77 28.94 -4.81
C LEU A 417 17.10 27.67 -5.60
N ILE A 418 16.55 27.55 -6.80
CA ILE A 418 16.69 26.35 -7.63
C ILE A 418 17.32 26.71 -8.98
N ASN A 419 18.24 25.87 -9.44
CA ASN A 419 18.79 25.92 -10.79
C ASN A 419 17.73 25.49 -11.82
N GLU A 420 17.51 26.30 -12.85
CA GLU A 420 16.60 25.99 -13.95
C GLU A 420 16.96 24.68 -14.69
N ARG A 421 18.24 24.25 -14.64
CA ARG A 421 18.66 22.93 -15.15
C ARG A 421 17.79 21.79 -14.63
N LEU A 422 17.42 21.81 -13.34
CA LEU A 422 16.57 20.77 -12.74
C LEU A 422 15.18 20.71 -13.38
N LEU A 423 14.67 21.85 -13.88
CA LEU A 423 13.41 21.93 -14.59
C LEU A 423 13.52 21.40 -16.03
N LYS A 424 14.65 21.68 -16.68
CA LYS A 424 14.97 21.16 -18.03
C LYS A 424 15.09 19.63 -18.03
N GLU A 425 15.63 19.07 -16.96
CA GLU A 425 15.83 17.62 -16.79
C GLU A 425 14.61 16.88 -16.23
N ASP A 426 13.51 17.58 -15.93
CA ASP A 426 12.31 17.02 -15.27
C ASP A 426 12.64 16.32 -13.94
N THR A 427 13.61 16.85 -13.18
CA THR A 427 14.13 16.23 -11.94
C THR A 427 13.06 16.09 -10.86
N PHE A 428 12.25 17.12 -10.65
CA PHE A 428 11.16 17.12 -9.64
C PHE A 428 9.76 17.09 -10.28
N THR A 429 9.64 16.57 -11.50
CA THR A 429 8.35 16.47 -12.19
C THR A 429 7.56 15.28 -11.66
N SER A 430 6.29 15.49 -11.30
CA SER A 430 5.36 14.45 -10.82
C SER A 430 4.21 14.23 -11.80
N VAL A 431 3.57 13.07 -11.71
CA VAL A 431 2.35 12.74 -12.46
C VAL A 431 1.18 12.66 -11.50
N HIS A 432 0.15 13.44 -11.78
CA HIS A 432 -1.10 13.45 -11.04
C HIS A 432 -2.22 12.86 -11.89
N ILE A 433 -3.11 12.10 -11.26
CA ILE A 433 -4.24 11.48 -11.94
C ILE A 433 -5.53 11.88 -11.25
N GLU A 434 -6.37 12.59 -11.97
CA GLU A 434 -7.69 13.03 -11.54
C GLU A 434 -8.78 12.23 -12.24
N ILE A 435 -9.88 11.96 -11.53
CA ILE A 435 -11.06 11.30 -12.10
C ILE A 435 -12.18 12.32 -12.15
N PHE A 436 -12.72 12.53 -13.34
CA PHE A 436 -13.94 13.28 -13.56
C PHE A 436 -15.05 12.30 -13.90
N ASP A 437 -16.15 12.32 -13.15
CA ASP A 437 -17.28 11.44 -13.39
C ASP A 437 -18.55 12.21 -13.71
N VAL A 438 -19.38 11.61 -14.57
CA VAL A 438 -20.73 12.09 -14.88
C VAL A 438 -21.69 10.92 -14.85
N VAL A 439 -22.89 11.18 -14.34
CA VAL A 439 -23.98 10.20 -14.26
C VAL A 439 -25.15 10.64 -15.13
N ALA A 440 -25.66 9.72 -15.93
CA ALA A 440 -26.93 9.86 -16.63
C ALA A 440 -28.03 9.22 -15.79
N ARG A 441 -29.05 10.01 -15.46
CA ARG A 441 -30.15 9.59 -14.58
C ARG A 441 -31.46 9.47 -15.33
N ASP A 442 -32.31 8.58 -14.81
CA ASP A 442 -33.71 8.55 -15.21
C ASP A 442 -34.47 9.63 -14.44
N THR A 443 -34.98 10.64 -15.16
CA THR A 443 -35.71 11.76 -14.56
C THR A 443 -37.20 11.62 -14.85
N LYS A 444 -38.03 12.37 -14.13
CA LYS A 444 -39.48 12.38 -14.38
C LYS A 444 -39.86 12.85 -15.79
N LEU A 445 -39.00 13.65 -16.43
CA LEU A 445 -39.21 14.20 -17.77
C LEU A 445 -38.67 13.30 -18.88
N GLY A 446 -37.95 12.23 -18.52
CA GLY A 446 -37.28 11.33 -19.44
C GLY A 446 -35.87 10.97 -18.98
N LYS A 447 -35.24 10.05 -19.71
CA LYS A 447 -33.89 9.61 -19.45
C LYS A 447 -32.90 10.67 -19.93
N GLU A 448 -31.93 11.01 -19.08
CA GLU A 448 -30.74 11.74 -19.55
C GLU A 448 -29.92 10.82 -20.45
N ASP A 449 -29.35 11.39 -21.50
CA ASP A 449 -28.57 10.62 -22.47
C ASP A 449 -27.15 11.17 -22.60
N ILE A 450 -26.21 10.28 -22.90
CA ILE A 450 -24.82 10.61 -23.18
C ILE A 450 -24.65 10.50 -24.69
N THR A 451 -24.47 11.65 -25.33
CA THR A 451 -24.44 11.76 -26.80
C THR A 451 -23.56 12.92 -27.23
N ARG A 452 -23.06 12.82 -28.46
CA ARG A 452 -22.35 13.91 -29.16
C ARG A 452 -23.31 14.97 -29.71
N ASP A 453 -24.59 14.64 -29.89
CA ASP A 453 -25.61 15.57 -30.41
C ASP A 453 -26.12 16.53 -29.33
N ILE A 454 -25.44 17.67 -29.18
CA ILE A 454 -25.69 18.65 -28.13
C ILE A 454 -26.13 19.98 -28.76
N PRO A 455 -27.27 20.55 -28.35
CA PRO A 455 -27.79 21.77 -28.95
C PRO A 455 -26.88 22.96 -28.68
N ASN A 456 -26.75 23.85 -29.68
CA ASN A 456 -26.05 25.14 -29.59
C ASN A 456 -24.53 25.05 -29.30
N ILE A 457 -23.90 23.92 -29.64
CA ILE A 457 -22.45 23.74 -29.53
C ILE A 457 -21.84 23.63 -30.93
N GLY A 458 -20.79 24.41 -31.20
CA GLY A 458 -20.06 24.33 -32.48
C GLY A 458 -19.14 23.11 -32.56
N ASP A 459 -18.84 22.67 -33.79
CA ASP A 459 -18.02 21.49 -34.06
C ASP A 459 -16.63 21.53 -33.41
N GLU A 460 -16.06 22.72 -33.20
CA GLU A 460 -14.76 22.89 -32.56
C GLU A 460 -14.75 22.37 -31.11
N ALA A 461 -15.84 22.56 -30.36
CA ALA A 461 -15.95 22.07 -28.99
C ALA A 461 -16.23 20.56 -28.93
N LEU A 462 -16.77 19.97 -30.01
CA LEU A 462 -17.05 18.54 -30.13
C LEU A 462 -15.89 17.75 -30.73
N ARG A 463 -14.81 18.41 -31.16
CA ARG A 463 -13.67 17.80 -31.89
C ARG A 463 -13.05 16.60 -31.18
N ASN A 464 -13.01 16.65 -29.85
CA ASN A 464 -12.35 15.66 -29.00
C ASN A 464 -13.30 14.51 -28.61
N LEU A 465 -14.60 14.63 -28.87
CA LEU A 465 -15.58 13.59 -28.58
C LEU A 465 -15.60 12.55 -29.71
N ASP A 466 -15.90 11.32 -29.34
CA ASP A 466 -16.30 10.25 -30.25
C ASP A 466 -17.81 10.28 -30.52
N ASP A 467 -18.29 9.35 -31.34
CA ASP A 467 -19.69 9.30 -31.76
C ASP A 467 -20.65 8.95 -30.60
N SER A 468 -20.13 8.36 -29.52
CA SER A 468 -20.87 8.15 -28.27
C SER A 468 -20.90 9.38 -27.36
N GLY A 469 -20.23 10.48 -27.74
CA GLY A 469 -20.16 11.70 -26.94
C GLY A 469 -19.13 11.64 -25.80
N ILE A 470 -18.16 10.74 -25.86
CA ILE A 470 -17.10 10.58 -24.84
C ILE A 470 -15.76 11.03 -25.43
N VAL A 471 -14.95 11.71 -24.62
CA VAL A 471 -13.61 12.15 -25.03
C VAL A 471 -12.71 10.98 -25.42
N ARG A 472 -11.92 11.16 -26.49
CA ARG A 472 -10.96 10.16 -26.96
C ARG A 472 -9.80 10.01 -25.99
N ILE A 473 -9.36 8.76 -25.79
CA ILE A 473 -8.13 8.46 -25.05
C ILE A 473 -6.95 9.04 -25.83
N GLY A 474 -6.03 9.71 -25.13
CA GLY A 474 -4.89 10.42 -25.72
C GLY A 474 -5.18 11.88 -26.08
N ALA A 475 -6.41 12.37 -25.93
CA ALA A 475 -6.72 13.77 -26.17
C ALA A 475 -6.05 14.67 -25.12
N GLU A 476 -5.36 15.71 -25.60
CA GLU A 476 -4.93 16.84 -24.77
C GLU A 476 -6.13 17.74 -24.49
N ILE A 477 -6.35 18.03 -23.22
CA ILE A 477 -7.49 18.80 -22.74
C ILE A 477 -7.04 20.03 -21.97
N ARG A 478 -7.81 21.10 -22.10
CA ARG A 478 -7.64 22.35 -21.37
C ARG A 478 -8.95 22.74 -20.67
N ALA A 479 -8.86 23.66 -19.73
CA ALA A 479 -10.02 24.23 -19.06
C ALA A 479 -11.12 24.65 -20.06
N GLY A 480 -12.34 24.17 -19.85
CA GLY A 480 -13.50 24.45 -20.71
C GLY A 480 -13.78 23.39 -21.80
N ASP A 481 -12.81 22.54 -22.13
CA ASP A 481 -13.01 21.44 -23.08
C ASP A 481 -14.07 20.46 -22.57
N MET A 482 -14.80 19.84 -23.49
CA MET A 482 -15.84 18.87 -23.16
C MET A 482 -15.24 17.47 -23.01
N LEU A 483 -15.50 16.82 -21.86
CA LEU A 483 -15.08 15.45 -21.58
C LEU A 483 -16.15 14.43 -21.93
N VAL A 484 -17.41 14.74 -21.59
CA VAL A 484 -18.55 13.87 -21.86
C VAL A 484 -19.76 14.73 -22.20
N GLY A 485 -20.32 14.53 -23.39
CA GLY A 485 -21.57 15.11 -23.83
C GLY A 485 -22.75 14.51 -23.07
N LYS A 486 -23.54 15.36 -22.41
CA LYS A 486 -24.75 14.93 -21.69
C LYS A 486 -25.91 15.86 -21.97
N VAL A 487 -27.04 15.29 -22.36
CA VAL A 487 -28.28 16.01 -22.62
C VAL A 487 -29.36 15.59 -21.61
N THR A 488 -30.04 16.58 -21.05
CA THR A 488 -31.16 16.36 -20.11
C THR A 488 -32.46 16.82 -20.77
N PRO A 489 -33.52 15.98 -20.81
CA PRO A 489 -34.84 16.39 -21.28
C PRO A 489 -35.35 17.60 -20.51
N LYS A 490 -35.79 18.63 -21.23
CA LYS A 490 -36.34 19.86 -20.67
C LYS A 490 -37.85 19.86 -20.85
N GLY A 491 -38.59 20.26 -19.81
CA GLY A 491 -40.02 20.53 -19.95
C GLY A 491 -40.27 21.74 -20.84
N GLU A 492 -41.48 21.83 -21.40
CA GLU A 492 -41.89 22.99 -22.19
C GLU A 492 -41.73 24.28 -21.36
N THR A 493 -40.95 25.21 -21.90
CA THR A 493 -40.75 26.52 -21.28
C THR A 493 -41.65 27.54 -21.97
N MET A 494 -42.45 28.26 -21.20
CA MET A 494 -43.24 29.39 -21.70
C MET A 494 -42.29 30.50 -22.13
N LEU A 495 -42.01 30.58 -23.42
CA LEU A 495 -41.16 31.61 -24.03
C LEU A 495 -41.86 32.96 -23.99
N SER A 496 -41.08 34.03 -23.80
CA SER A 496 -41.60 35.40 -23.93
C SER A 496 -42.02 35.71 -25.37
N PRO A 497 -42.90 36.70 -25.61
CA PRO A 497 -43.24 37.14 -26.97
C PRO A 497 -42.02 37.49 -27.83
N GLU A 498 -40.98 38.08 -27.23
CA GLU A 498 -39.72 38.44 -27.89
C GLU A 498 -38.91 37.20 -28.31
N GLU A 499 -38.80 36.19 -27.44
CA GLU A 499 -38.14 34.92 -27.76
C GLU A 499 -38.91 34.11 -28.82
N LYS A 500 -40.25 34.16 -28.78
CA LYS A 500 -41.10 33.56 -29.83
C LYS A 500 -40.88 34.26 -31.18
N LEU A 501 -40.76 35.58 -31.18
CA LEU A 501 -40.48 36.35 -32.39
C LEU A 501 -39.08 36.03 -32.94
N LEU A 502 -38.05 36.01 -32.09
CA LEU A 502 -36.70 35.64 -32.48
C LEU A 502 -36.64 34.24 -33.11
N ARG A 503 -37.32 33.26 -32.51
CA ARG A 503 -37.40 31.91 -33.10
C ARG A 503 -38.13 31.88 -34.43
N ALA A 504 -39.21 32.65 -34.58
CA ALA A 504 -39.93 32.73 -35.84
C ALA A 504 -39.07 33.36 -36.96
N ILE A 505 -38.16 34.28 -36.61
CA ILE A 505 -37.23 34.92 -37.55
C ILE A 505 -36.08 33.98 -37.94
N PHE A 506 -35.45 33.30 -36.98
CA PHE A 506 -34.26 32.47 -37.23
C PHE A 506 -34.56 31.00 -37.55
N GLY A 507 -35.81 30.56 -37.41
CA GLY A 507 -36.21 29.17 -37.67
C GLY A 507 -35.57 28.15 -36.72
N GLU A 508 -35.00 28.60 -35.60
CA GLU A 508 -34.38 27.73 -34.59
C GLU A 508 -35.46 26.88 -33.92
N LYS A 509 -35.40 25.56 -34.14
CA LYS A 509 -36.24 24.61 -33.41
C LYS A 509 -35.89 24.68 -31.93
N ALA A 510 -36.92 24.58 -31.08
CA ALA A 510 -36.69 24.39 -29.67
C ALA A 510 -35.87 23.12 -29.45
N GLY A 511 -34.68 23.24 -28.88
CA GLY A 511 -34.05 22.06 -28.28
C GLY A 511 -34.93 21.61 -27.10
N ASP A 512 -35.56 20.45 -27.23
CA ASP A 512 -36.30 19.79 -26.13
C ASP A 512 -35.35 19.25 -25.05
N VAL A 513 -34.04 19.46 -25.24
CA VAL A 513 -32.97 19.01 -24.37
C VAL A 513 -32.04 20.16 -23.97
N LYS A 514 -31.46 20.05 -22.79
CA LYS A 514 -30.49 21.01 -22.22
C LYS A 514 -29.10 20.38 -22.12
N ASP A 515 -28.06 21.14 -22.47
CA ASP A 515 -26.67 20.78 -22.22
C ASP A 515 -26.40 20.69 -20.69
N THR A 516 -26.01 19.51 -20.23
CA THR A 516 -25.52 19.24 -18.87
C THR A 516 -24.19 18.47 -18.90
N SER A 517 -23.42 18.65 -19.98
CA SER A 517 -22.18 17.95 -20.27
C SER A 517 -21.09 18.21 -19.22
N LEU A 518 -20.21 17.23 -19.07
CA LEU A 518 -19.02 17.33 -18.24
C LEU A 518 -17.93 18.11 -18.99
N ARG A 519 -17.45 19.19 -18.36
CA ARG A 519 -16.37 20.04 -18.89
C ARG A 519 -15.19 20.07 -17.94
N VAL A 520 -14.00 20.30 -18.48
CA VAL A 520 -12.78 20.42 -17.69
C VAL A 520 -12.83 21.66 -16.81
N PRO A 521 -12.63 21.55 -15.49
CA PRO A 521 -12.60 22.70 -14.59
C PRO A 521 -11.49 23.71 -14.91
N PRO A 522 -11.65 24.99 -14.53
CA PRO A 522 -10.57 25.98 -14.63
C PRO A 522 -9.29 25.53 -13.90
N GLY A 523 -8.14 25.71 -14.54
CA GLY A 523 -6.83 25.37 -13.96
C GLY A 523 -6.42 23.90 -14.11
N VAL A 524 -7.26 23.05 -14.69
CA VAL A 524 -6.89 21.67 -15.04
C VAL A 524 -6.50 21.60 -16.51
N GLU A 525 -5.33 21.00 -16.76
CA GLU A 525 -4.85 20.63 -18.09
C GLU A 525 -4.19 19.26 -18.01
N GLY A 526 -4.19 18.52 -19.12
CA GLY A 526 -3.59 17.20 -19.13
C GLY A 526 -3.98 16.36 -20.32
N VAL A 527 -3.72 15.06 -20.21
CA VAL A 527 -4.03 14.07 -21.25
C VAL A 527 -5.03 13.07 -20.69
N VAL A 528 -6.06 12.76 -21.46
CA VAL A 528 -6.98 11.67 -21.12
C VAL A 528 -6.26 10.33 -21.26
N ILE A 529 -6.12 9.58 -20.17
CA ILE A 529 -5.41 8.29 -20.15
C ILE A 529 -6.36 7.08 -20.20
N ASP A 530 -7.58 7.23 -19.69
CA ASP A 530 -8.54 6.15 -19.60
C ASP A 530 -9.97 6.72 -19.52
N ALA A 531 -10.94 5.96 -20.02
CA ALA A 531 -12.35 6.29 -19.98
C ALA A 531 -13.16 5.02 -19.68
N LYS A 532 -13.76 4.97 -18.50
CA LYS A 532 -14.56 3.82 -18.06
C LYS A 532 -16.04 4.15 -18.12
N VAL A 533 -16.79 3.25 -18.74
CA VAL A 533 -18.25 3.35 -18.87
C VAL A 533 -18.87 2.23 -18.07
N PHE A 534 -19.77 2.60 -17.16
CA PHE A 534 -20.53 1.67 -16.33
C PHE A 534 -22.00 1.78 -16.73
N SER A 535 -22.61 0.63 -17.02
CA SER A 535 -23.97 0.55 -17.53
C SER A 535 -24.80 -0.36 -16.63
N ARG A 536 -25.99 0.10 -16.23
CA ARG A 536 -26.89 -0.70 -15.40
C ARG A 536 -27.33 -1.96 -16.15
N LYS A 537 -27.46 -3.08 -15.42
CA LYS A 537 -28.06 -4.32 -15.92
C LYS A 537 -29.41 -4.09 -16.60
N GLY A 538 -29.55 -4.56 -17.83
CA GLY A 538 -30.77 -4.47 -18.64
C GLY A 538 -30.92 -3.18 -19.47
N VAL A 539 -29.90 -2.31 -19.49
CA VAL A 539 -29.79 -1.19 -20.44
C VAL A 539 -28.89 -1.62 -21.60
N ASP A 540 -29.28 -1.28 -22.83
CA ASP A 540 -28.46 -1.56 -24.01
C ASP A 540 -27.11 -0.83 -23.89
N LYS A 541 -26.03 -1.57 -24.15
CA LYS A 541 -24.66 -1.04 -24.15
C LYS A 541 -24.44 -0.26 -25.44
N ASP A 542 -23.80 0.89 -25.34
CA ASP A 542 -23.33 1.67 -26.49
C ASP A 542 -22.13 0.99 -27.16
N GLU A 543 -21.88 1.33 -28.43
CA GLU A 543 -20.76 0.82 -29.22
C GLU A 543 -19.43 0.94 -28.46
N ARG A 544 -19.20 2.08 -27.80
CA ARG A 544 -18.01 2.31 -26.97
C ARG A 544 -17.87 1.31 -25.83
N SER A 545 -18.96 1.00 -25.10
CA SER A 545 -18.93 0.02 -24.01
C SER A 545 -18.64 -1.39 -24.52
N LEU A 546 -19.26 -1.77 -25.65
CA LEU A 546 -19.03 -3.07 -26.28
C LEU A 546 -17.56 -3.21 -26.74
N MET A 547 -17.01 -2.17 -27.36
CA MET A 547 -15.60 -2.16 -27.79
C MET A 547 -14.64 -2.30 -26.61
N ILE A 548 -14.89 -1.60 -25.49
CA ILE A 548 -14.03 -1.69 -24.29
C ILE A 548 -14.08 -3.10 -23.70
N GLU A 549 -15.26 -3.69 -23.63
CA GLU A 549 -15.47 -5.05 -23.10
C GLU A 549 -14.80 -6.10 -23.99
N GLU A 550 -14.96 -6.02 -25.31
CA GLU A 550 -14.33 -6.93 -26.27
C GLU A 550 -12.79 -6.85 -26.23
N GLN A 551 -12.23 -5.65 -26.09
CA GLN A 551 -10.79 -5.46 -25.93
C GLN A 551 -10.25 -6.10 -24.66
N GLU A 552 -10.97 -5.95 -23.54
CA GLU A 552 -10.54 -6.53 -22.27
C GLU A 552 -10.70 -8.07 -22.26
N ILE A 553 -11.78 -8.60 -22.84
CA ILE A 553 -11.96 -10.05 -23.02
C ILE A 553 -10.86 -10.63 -23.91
N SER A 554 -10.56 -9.99 -25.04
CA SER A 554 -9.47 -10.43 -25.94
C SER A 554 -8.11 -10.46 -25.23
N ARG A 555 -7.87 -9.48 -24.35
CA ARG A 555 -6.66 -9.43 -23.52
C ARG A 555 -6.60 -10.56 -22.50
N LEU A 556 -7.71 -10.83 -21.80
CA LEU A 556 -7.81 -11.94 -20.84
C LEU A 556 -7.59 -13.30 -21.53
N ASN A 557 -8.15 -13.49 -22.73
CA ASN A 557 -7.95 -14.70 -23.51
C ASN A 557 -6.49 -14.90 -23.90
N ARG A 558 -5.81 -13.82 -24.34
CA ARG A 558 -4.38 -13.88 -24.61
C ARG A 558 -3.55 -14.24 -23.38
N ASP A 559 -3.86 -13.65 -22.23
CA ASP A 559 -3.17 -13.98 -20.98
C ASP A 559 -3.41 -15.44 -20.55
N MET A 560 -4.62 -15.97 -20.78
CA MET A 560 -4.93 -17.38 -20.57
C MET A 560 -4.12 -18.29 -21.50
N GLU A 561 -4.06 -17.97 -22.80
CA GLU A 561 -3.27 -18.73 -23.79
C GLU A 561 -1.77 -18.72 -23.46
N ASP A 562 -1.23 -17.57 -23.04
CA ASP A 562 0.17 -17.44 -22.62
C ASP A 562 0.46 -18.27 -21.35
N GLU A 563 -0.46 -18.28 -20.38
CA GLU A 563 -0.33 -19.10 -19.17
C GLU A 563 -0.41 -20.60 -19.49
N LEU A 564 -1.32 -21.01 -20.38
CA LEU A 564 -1.46 -22.40 -20.84
C LEU A 564 -0.26 -22.86 -21.67
N SER A 565 0.25 -22.02 -22.58
CA SER A 565 1.42 -22.35 -23.39
C SER A 565 2.69 -22.47 -22.54
N SER A 566 2.85 -21.59 -21.55
CA SER A 566 3.94 -21.67 -20.59
C SER A 566 3.82 -22.96 -19.76
N LEU A 567 2.61 -23.30 -19.29
CA LEU A 567 2.35 -24.53 -18.54
C LEU A 567 2.70 -25.78 -19.37
N LYS A 568 2.28 -25.82 -20.65
CA LYS A 568 2.64 -26.87 -21.61
C LYS A 568 4.16 -26.98 -21.74
N ASN A 569 4.88 -25.87 -21.87
CA ASN A 569 6.34 -25.86 -21.98
C ASN A 569 7.03 -26.38 -20.71
N GLY A 570 6.53 -26.01 -19.53
CA GLY A 570 7.05 -26.50 -18.25
C GLY A 570 6.89 -28.02 -18.10
N VAL A 571 5.71 -28.53 -18.45
CA VAL A 571 5.42 -29.98 -18.45
C VAL A 571 6.25 -30.71 -19.50
N ARG A 572 6.36 -30.15 -20.70
CA ARG A 572 7.18 -30.68 -21.79
C ARG A 572 8.63 -30.90 -21.36
N ARG A 573 9.25 -29.94 -20.66
CA ARG A 573 10.62 -30.11 -20.14
C ARG A 573 10.74 -31.28 -19.16
N LYS A 574 9.81 -31.39 -18.20
CA LYS A 574 9.77 -32.54 -17.26
C LYS A 574 9.65 -33.88 -17.99
N LEU A 575 8.78 -33.94 -19.01
CA LEU A 575 8.64 -35.11 -19.86
C LEU A 575 9.94 -35.39 -20.64
N CYS A 576 10.59 -34.35 -21.17
CA CYS A 576 11.88 -34.49 -21.86
C CYS A 576 12.95 -35.06 -20.92
N ASP A 577 13.08 -34.54 -19.69
CA ASP A 577 14.06 -35.02 -18.71
C ASP A 577 13.90 -36.52 -18.39
N LEU A 578 12.65 -37.00 -18.34
CA LEU A 578 12.34 -38.43 -18.15
C LEU A 578 12.71 -39.29 -19.37
N MET A 579 12.67 -38.71 -20.57
CA MET A 579 12.78 -39.42 -21.85
C MET A 579 14.15 -39.30 -22.54
N VAL A 580 14.94 -38.28 -22.22
CA VAL A 580 16.26 -38.02 -22.82
C VAL A 580 17.21 -39.21 -22.59
N ASN A 581 18.05 -39.50 -23.60
CA ASN A 581 19.00 -40.63 -23.64
C ASN A 581 18.38 -42.04 -23.71
N ARG A 582 17.05 -42.17 -23.77
CA ARG A 582 16.35 -43.45 -23.97
C ARG A 582 16.22 -43.79 -25.45
N THR A 583 16.03 -45.06 -25.78
CA THR A 583 15.98 -45.53 -27.19
C THR A 583 14.54 -45.62 -27.67
N ALA A 584 14.23 -45.02 -28.83
CA ALA A 584 12.90 -45.07 -29.44
C ALA A 584 12.61 -46.49 -29.98
N LYS A 585 11.44 -47.05 -29.62
CA LYS A 585 10.98 -48.38 -30.08
C LYS A 585 10.11 -48.34 -31.34
N LYS A 586 9.78 -47.15 -31.82
CA LYS A 586 9.05 -46.87 -33.06
C LYS A 586 9.64 -45.62 -33.71
N ASP A 587 9.39 -45.45 -35.00
CA ASP A 587 9.70 -44.20 -35.69
C ASP A 587 8.87 -43.07 -35.08
N ILE A 588 9.52 -41.95 -34.77
CA ILE A 588 8.88 -40.75 -34.23
C ILE A 588 8.61 -39.82 -35.40
N LEU A 589 7.36 -39.41 -35.55
CA LEU A 589 6.88 -38.58 -36.64
C LEU A 589 6.61 -37.15 -36.14
N ASP A 590 6.75 -36.18 -37.04
CA ASP A 590 6.27 -34.80 -36.87
C ASP A 590 4.76 -34.73 -37.19
N SER A 591 4.14 -33.61 -36.83
CA SER A 591 2.80 -33.15 -37.22
C SER A 591 2.49 -33.30 -38.73
N GLU A 592 3.51 -33.21 -39.60
CA GLU A 592 3.40 -33.40 -41.06
C GLU A 592 3.67 -34.86 -41.52
N GLY A 593 3.85 -35.80 -40.60
CA GLY A 593 4.12 -37.22 -40.89
C GLY A 593 5.55 -37.52 -41.33
N GLN A 594 6.49 -36.58 -41.17
CA GLN A 594 7.91 -36.79 -41.48
C GLN A 594 8.63 -37.46 -40.31
N VAL A 595 9.59 -38.35 -40.59
CA VAL A 595 10.35 -39.07 -39.55
C VAL A 595 11.36 -38.13 -38.88
N ILE A 596 11.08 -37.72 -37.64
CA ILE A 596 11.98 -36.94 -36.78
C ILE A 596 13.12 -37.83 -36.28
N LEU A 597 12.80 -39.04 -35.80
CA LEU A 597 13.78 -39.97 -35.26
C LEU A 597 13.46 -41.41 -35.68
N PRO A 598 14.35 -42.09 -36.41
CA PRO A 598 14.16 -43.48 -36.80
C PRO A 598 14.34 -44.44 -35.61
N LEU A 599 13.67 -45.59 -35.70
CA LEU A 599 13.74 -46.72 -34.78
C LEU A 599 15.18 -47.02 -34.32
N GLY A 600 15.35 -47.21 -33.01
CA GLY A 600 16.62 -47.66 -32.43
C GLY A 600 17.64 -46.54 -32.16
N LYS A 601 17.34 -45.28 -32.47
CA LYS A 601 18.16 -44.13 -32.05
C LYS A 601 17.76 -43.62 -30.67
N LYS A 602 18.71 -42.92 -30.02
CA LYS A 602 18.49 -42.25 -28.74
C LYS A 602 17.66 -40.98 -28.92
N LEU A 603 16.72 -40.76 -28.01
CA LEU A 603 15.97 -39.52 -27.86
C LEU A 603 16.93 -38.41 -27.43
N THR A 604 16.97 -37.37 -28.26
CA THR A 604 17.69 -36.11 -28.03
C THR A 604 16.70 -35.00 -27.71
N GLU A 605 17.16 -33.94 -27.03
CA GLU A 605 16.33 -32.76 -26.75
C GLU A 605 15.72 -32.17 -28.03
N GLU A 606 16.50 -32.10 -29.11
CA GLU A 606 16.03 -31.62 -30.43
C GLU A 606 14.90 -32.49 -30.99
N SER A 607 15.03 -33.82 -30.91
CA SER A 607 13.99 -34.74 -31.39
C SER A 607 12.70 -34.67 -30.56
N LEU A 608 12.80 -34.40 -29.26
CA LEU A 608 11.63 -34.26 -28.38
C LEU A 608 10.99 -32.87 -28.49
N ALA A 609 11.75 -31.85 -28.90
CA ALA A 609 11.26 -30.50 -29.18
C ALA A 609 10.45 -30.40 -30.49
N ALA A 610 10.61 -31.36 -31.40
CA ALA A 610 9.87 -31.41 -32.67
C ALA A 610 8.53 -32.19 -32.59
N VAL A 611 8.27 -32.96 -31.53
CA VAL A 611 7.02 -33.73 -31.36
C VAL A 611 5.89 -32.85 -30.81
N GLU A 612 4.65 -33.07 -31.23
CA GLU A 612 3.50 -32.36 -30.66
C GLU A 612 3.25 -32.73 -29.19
N PHE A 613 2.77 -31.78 -28.37
CA PHE A 613 2.67 -31.97 -26.91
C PHE A 613 1.78 -33.16 -26.52
N ASP A 614 0.64 -33.31 -27.21
CA ASP A 614 -0.31 -34.39 -26.93
C ASP A 614 0.23 -35.76 -27.36
N GLU A 615 1.14 -35.80 -28.34
CA GLU A 615 1.77 -37.03 -28.83
C GLU A 615 2.88 -37.53 -27.91
N LEU A 616 3.46 -36.67 -27.06
CA LEU A 616 4.49 -37.04 -26.08
C LEU A 616 4.02 -38.15 -25.13
N ARG A 617 2.71 -38.18 -24.80
CA ARG A 617 2.09 -39.22 -23.96
C ARG A 617 2.16 -40.61 -24.62
N GLY A 618 2.09 -40.65 -25.95
CA GLY A 618 2.03 -41.87 -26.76
C GLY A 618 3.39 -42.46 -27.14
N LEU A 619 4.50 -41.78 -26.86
CA LEU A 619 5.84 -42.19 -27.30
C LEU A 619 6.33 -43.47 -26.62
N ASP A 620 6.71 -44.49 -27.40
CA ASP A 620 7.22 -45.77 -26.90
C ASP A 620 8.76 -45.79 -26.89
N PHE A 621 9.34 -45.95 -25.70
CA PHE A 621 10.79 -45.92 -25.47
C PHE A 621 11.27 -47.05 -24.54
N SER A 622 12.58 -47.26 -24.51
CA SER A 622 13.22 -48.25 -23.64
C SER A 622 12.89 -48.00 -22.16
N GLU A 623 12.42 -49.02 -21.44
CA GLU A 623 12.04 -48.95 -20.01
C GLU A 623 10.79 -48.12 -19.67
N ARG A 624 9.94 -47.77 -20.65
CA ARG A 624 8.70 -47.01 -20.44
C ARG A 624 7.83 -47.50 -19.26
N ALA A 625 7.67 -48.81 -19.10
CA ALA A 625 6.87 -49.40 -18.03
C ALA A 625 7.32 -49.03 -16.60
N LYS A 626 8.56 -48.57 -16.39
CA LYS A 626 9.05 -48.07 -15.10
C LYS A 626 8.62 -46.64 -14.79
N TYR A 627 8.23 -45.89 -15.82
CA TYR A 627 7.92 -44.47 -15.77
C TYR A 627 6.46 -44.19 -16.19
N GLU A 628 5.65 -45.24 -16.41
CA GLU A 628 4.26 -45.09 -16.83
C GLU A 628 3.45 -44.30 -15.78
N ASP A 629 3.63 -44.63 -14.50
CA ASP A 629 3.00 -43.93 -13.38
C ASP A 629 3.45 -42.45 -13.30
N ASP A 630 4.76 -42.19 -13.43
CA ASP A 630 5.32 -40.83 -13.42
C ASP A 630 4.81 -39.99 -14.61
N LEU A 631 4.68 -40.60 -15.80
CA LEU A 631 4.14 -39.95 -17.00
C LEU A 631 2.66 -39.64 -16.82
N GLU A 632 1.87 -40.59 -16.32
CA GLU A 632 0.45 -40.36 -16.04
C GLU A 632 0.24 -39.27 -14.99
N ASP A 633 1.02 -39.26 -13.91
CA ASP A 633 0.94 -38.26 -12.85
C ASP A 633 1.25 -36.85 -13.37
N VAL A 634 2.27 -36.71 -14.23
CA VAL A 634 2.63 -35.43 -14.86
C VAL A 634 1.50 -34.93 -15.77
N PHE A 635 0.93 -35.79 -16.62
CA PHE A 635 -0.19 -35.42 -17.51
C PHE A 635 -1.50 -35.15 -16.76
N ASN A 636 -1.80 -35.91 -15.71
CA ASN A 636 -2.97 -35.71 -14.86
C ASN A 636 -2.86 -34.39 -14.08
N THR A 637 -1.65 -34.05 -13.62
CA THR A 637 -1.37 -32.76 -12.97
C THR A 637 -1.54 -31.61 -13.95
N TYR A 638 -0.97 -31.71 -15.15
CA TYR A 638 -1.17 -30.73 -16.22
C TYR A 638 -2.65 -30.52 -16.54
N SER A 639 -3.41 -31.59 -16.74
CA SER A 639 -4.82 -31.51 -17.13
C SER A 639 -5.66 -30.80 -16.07
N ARG A 640 -5.44 -31.12 -14.79
CA ARG A 640 -6.08 -30.45 -13.65
C ARG A 640 -5.74 -28.97 -13.56
N GLN A 641 -4.47 -28.64 -13.77
CA GLN A 641 -3.97 -27.27 -13.74
C GLN A 641 -4.52 -26.45 -14.91
N ALA A 642 -4.51 -26.99 -16.13
CA ALA A 642 -5.06 -26.35 -17.31
C ALA A 642 -6.57 -26.09 -17.16
N GLN A 643 -7.32 -27.05 -16.61
CA GLN A 643 -8.74 -26.86 -16.32
C GLN A 643 -8.97 -25.74 -15.29
N ALA A 644 -8.19 -25.71 -14.20
CA ALA A 644 -8.31 -24.65 -13.19
C ALA A 644 -7.97 -23.26 -13.75
N VAL A 645 -7.01 -23.17 -14.67
CA VAL A 645 -6.71 -21.92 -15.39
C VAL A 645 -7.90 -21.51 -16.25
N HIS A 646 -8.47 -22.43 -17.02
CA HIS A 646 -9.61 -22.15 -17.89
C HIS A 646 -10.83 -21.66 -17.09
N GLU A 647 -11.25 -22.40 -16.06
CA GLU A 647 -12.39 -22.05 -15.20
C GLU A 647 -12.19 -20.66 -14.55
N ARG A 648 -10.96 -20.34 -14.12
CA ARG A 648 -10.63 -19.05 -13.52
C ARG A 648 -10.84 -17.89 -14.49
N TYR A 649 -10.39 -18.01 -15.75
CA TYR A 649 -10.56 -16.95 -16.74
C TYR A 649 -12.01 -16.85 -17.22
N GLU A 650 -12.70 -17.98 -17.41
CA GLU A 650 -14.14 -18.00 -17.73
C GLU A 650 -14.97 -17.30 -16.65
N ASP A 651 -14.69 -17.55 -15.38
CA ASP A 651 -15.35 -16.88 -14.26
C ASP A 651 -15.12 -15.35 -14.26
N ILE A 652 -13.93 -14.90 -14.66
CA ILE A 652 -13.60 -13.47 -14.77
C ILE A 652 -14.38 -12.84 -15.91
N VAL A 653 -14.41 -13.49 -17.09
CA VAL A 653 -15.15 -13.02 -18.27
C VAL A 653 -16.65 -12.96 -17.97
N ALA A 654 -17.23 -14.02 -17.40
CA ALA A 654 -18.65 -14.08 -17.05
C ALA A 654 -19.05 -12.99 -16.03
N ARG A 655 -18.14 -12.58 -15.15
CA ARG A 655 -18.37 -11.45 -14.23
C ARG A 655 -18.35 -10.10 -14.93
N MET A 656 -17.51 -9.92 -15.95
CA MET A 656 -17.48 -8.67 -16.74
C MET A 656 -18.76 -8.50 -17.55
N GLU A 657 -19.27 -9.58 -18.16
CA GLU A 657 -20.52 -9.53 -18.92
C GLU A 657 -21.74 -9.20 -18.04
N LYS A 658 -21.68 -9.60 -16.76
CA LYS A 658 -22.70 -9.37 -15.76
C LYS A 658 -22.63 -7.92 -15.26
N GLY A 659 -23.12 -6.98 -16.08
CA GLY A 659 -23.01 -5.52 -15.95
C GLY A 659 -23.21 -4.89 -14.56
N ASP A 660 -22.97 -3.59 -14.44
CA ASP A 660 -22.67 -2.97 -13.14
C ASP A 660 -23.88 -2.73 -12.23
N ASP A 661 -23.61 -2.77 -10.91
CA ASP A 661 -24.57 -2.36 -9.89
C ASP A 661 -24.45 -0.84 -9.63
N LEU A 662 -25.35 -0.07 -10.24
CA LEU A 662 -25.37 1.39 -10.16
C LEU A 662 -26.43 1.90 -9.17
N PRO A 663 -26.20 3.06 -8.49
CA PRO A 663 -27.16 3.64 -7.56
C PRO A 663 -28.57 3.79 -8.16
N PRO A 664 -29.65 3.69 -7.36
CA PRO A 664 -31.02 3.83 -7.84
C PRO A 664 -31.22 5.09 -8.70
N GLY A 665 -31.90 4.94 -9.83
CA GLY A 665 -32.11 6.03 -10.80
C GLY A 665 -30.93 6.35 -11.73
N VAL A 666 -29.72 5.83 -11.51
CA VAL A 666 -28.59 5.99 -12.45
C VAL A 666 -28.65 4.93 -13.56
N VAL A 667 -28.74 5.38 -14.81
CA VAL A 667 -28.78 4.50 -16.00
C VAL A 667 -27.36 4.15 -16.44
N LYS A 668 -26.49 5.17 -16.50
CA LYS A 668 -25.11 5.07 -16.98
C LYS A 668 -24.21 6.01 -16.20
N MET A 669 -22.96 5.62 -16.00
CA MET A 669 -21.92 6.44 -15.37
C MET A 669 -20.66 6.39 -16.21
N VAL A 670 -20.06 7.54 -16.51
CA VAL A 670 -18.79 7.63 -17.24
C VAL A 670 -17.75 8.26 -16.33
N LYS A 671 -16.57 7.64 -16.24
CA LYS A 671 -15.42 8.12 -15.50
C LYS A 671 -14.26 8.35 -16.45
N ILE A 672 -13.78 9.59 -16.51
CA ILE A 672 -12.64 10.00 -17.34
C ILE A 672 -11.44 10.21 -16.43
N TYR A 673 -10.34 9.57 -16.77
CA TYR A 673 -9.07 9.67 -16.06
C TYR A 673 -8.17 10.63 -16.83
N VAL A 674 -7.75 11.68 -16.17
CA VAL A 674 -6.88 12.72 -16.74
C VAL A 674 -5.55 12.67 -16.01
N ALA A 675 -4.46 12.52 -16.77
CA ALA A 675 -3.12 12.63 -16.24
C ALA A 675 -2.55 14.03 -16.51
N THR A 676 -2.06 14.67 -15.45
CA THR A 676 -1.38 15.97 -15.51
C THR A 676 0.06 15.80 -15.06
N LYS A 677 1.00 16.26 -15.89
CA LYS A 677 2.40 16.39 -15.47
C LYS A 677 2.56 17.75 -14.78
N ARG A 678 3.00 17.74 -13.52
CA ARG A 678 3.31 18.97 -12.79
C ARG A 678 4.81 19.10 -12.66
N LYS A 679 5.35 20.18 -13.22
CA LYS A 679 6.76 20.55 -13.07
C LYS A 679 6.93 21.45 -11.86
N LEU A 680 8.13 21.47 -11.29
CA LEU A 680 8.49 22.36 -10.20
C LEU A 680 8.26 23.83 -10.58
N ALA A 681 7.60 24.59 -9.72
CA ALA A 681 7.31 25.99 -9.93
C ALA A 681 7.65 26.85 -8.70
N VAL A 682 7.75 28.16 -8.91
CA VAL A 682 7.85 29.12 -7.81
C VAL A 682 6.58 29.02 -6.95
N GLY A 683 6.77 28.94 -5.64
CA GLY A 683 5.70 28.71 -4.67
C GLY A 683 5.55 27.25 -4.24
N ASP A 684 6.18 26.30 -4.93
CA ASP A 684 6.21 24.90 -4.48
C ASP A 684 7.02 24.75 -3.19
N LYS A 685 6.59 23.82 -2.35
CA LYS A 685 7.25 23.51 -1.08
C LYS A 685 8.18 22.31 -1.26
N MET A 686 9.43 22.47 -0.85
CA MET A 686 10.42 21.39 -0.77
C MET A 686 10.89 21.20 0.68
N ALA A 687 11.39 20.01 0.98
CA ALA A 687 11.93 19.70 2.30
C ALA A 687 13.01 18.62 2.22
N GLY A 688 13.96 18.67 3.14
CA GLY A 688 14.89 17.57 3.41
C GLY A 688 14.39 16.68 4.55
N ARG A 689 15.12 15.59 4.83
CA ARG A 689 14.78 14.62 5.88
C ARG A 689 14.96 15.16 7.30
N HIS A 690 15.75 16.23 7.45
CA HIS A 690 16.15 16.82 8.73
C HIS A 690 15.20 17.94 9.23
N GLY A 691 13.94 17.93 8.77
CA GLY A 691 12.94 18.94 9.14
C GLY A 691 13.23 20.35 8.60
N ASN A 692 14.18 20.48 7.68
CA ASN A 692 14.40 21.68 6.88
C ASN A 692 13.33 21.73 5.78
N LYS A 693 12.49 22.77 5.80
CA LYS A 693 11.47 23.02 4.77
C LYS A 693 11.72 24.38 4.16
N GLY A 694 11.27 24.53 2.93
CA GLY A 694 11.30 25.81 2.26
C GLY A 694 10.39 25.91 1.06
N VAL A 695 10.17 27.14 0.62
CA VAL A 695 9.36 27.46 -0.56
C VAL A 695 10.29 27.91 -1.67
N VAL A 696 10.10 27.38 -2.87
CA VAL A 696 10.87 27.82 -4.04
C VAL A 696 10.53 29.27 -4.32
N SER A 697 11.49 30.17 -4.11
CA SER A 697 11.29 31.62 -4.30
C SER A 697 11.65 32.05 -5.72
N ARG A 698 12.64 31.40 -6.33
CA ARG A 698 13.11 31.72 -7.67
C ARG A 698 13.78 30.53 -8.34
N LEU A 699 13.54 30.42 -9.64
CA LEU A 699 14.30 29.59 -10.57
C LEU A 699 15.36 30.50 -11.21
N LEU A 700 16.64 30.17 -11.09
CA LEU A 700 17.73 30.91 -11.71
C LEU A 700 18.28 30.19 -12.94
N PRO A 701 18.61 30.93 -14.02
CA PRO A 701 19.39 30.39 -15.12
C PRO A 701 20.71 29.79 -14.63
N GLU A 702 21.22 28.79 -15.35
CA GLU A 702 22.42 28.04 -14.97
C GLU A 702 23.65 28.95 -14.88
N GLU A 703 23.76 29.93 -15.78
CA GLU A 703 24.82 30.93 -15.82
C GLU A 703 24.86 31.87 -14.60
N ASP A 704 23.74 32.00 -13.88
CA ASP A 704 23.61 32.83 -12.68
C ASP A 704 23.84 32.03 -11.38
N MET A 705 24.04 30.71 -11.47
CA MET A 705 24.22 29.85 -10.31
C MET A 705 25.69 29.84 -9.84
N PRO A 706 25.94 29.64 -8.53
CA PRO A 706 27.28 29.30 -8.05
C PRO A 706 27.82 28.04 -8.74
N PHE A 707 29.12 28.01 -9.03
CA PHE A 707 29.77 26.91 -9.72
C PHE A 707 31.10 26.53 -9.07
N PHE A 708 31.51 25.28 -9.28
CA PHE A 708 32.80 24.75 -8.85
C PHE A 708 33.93 25.19 -9.79
N ALA A 709 35.18 24.94 -9.42
CA ALA A 709 36.34 25.33 -10.23
C ALA A 709 36.38 24.70 -11.64
N ASP A 710 35.67 23.59 -11.84
CA ASP A 710 35.52 22.88 -13.12
C ASP A 710 34.40 23.45 -14.01
N GLY A 711 33.63 24.43 -13.52
CA GLY A 711 32.49 25.03 -14.20
C GLY A 711 31.14 24.37 -13.92
N THR A 712 31.10 23.27 -13.16
CA THR A 712 29.84 22.61 -12.81
C THR A 712 29.03 23.48 -11.84
N THR A 713 27.76 23.77 -12.15
CA THR A 713 26.89 24.58 -11.29
C THR A 713 26.23 23.75 -10.18
N VAL A 714 25.96 24.40 -9.05
CA VAL A 714 25.13 23.81 -7.98
C VAL A 714 23.66 23.76 -8.38
N ASP A 715 22.89 22.85 -7.79
CA ASP A 715 21.48 22.64 -8.11
C ASP A 715 20.56 23.48 -7.22
N VAL A 716 20.91 23.60 -5.94
CA VAL A 716 20.09 24.27 -4.92
C VAL A 716 20.96 25.13 -4.02
N VAL A 717 20.49 26.34 -3.69
CA VAL A 717 21.15 27.20 -2.70
C VAL A 717 20.25 27.37 -1.48
N LEU A 718 20.77 26.96 -0.32
CA LEU A 718 20.09 27.03 0.97
C LEU A 718 20.73 28.09 1.87
N ASN A 719 19.94 28.63 2.79
CA ASN A 719 20.40 29.63 3.74
C ASN A 719 21.17 28.95 4.89
N PRO A 720 22.46 29.31 5.12
CA PRO A 720 23.23 28.71 6.22
C PRO A 720 22.70 29.09 7.61
N LEU A 721 22.02 30.24 7.74
CA LEU A 721 21.54 30.74 9.04
C LEU A 721 20.43 29.87 9.64
N GLY A 722 19.73 29.09 8.81
CA GLY A 722 18.69 28.17 9.25
C GLY A 722 19.22 26.96 10.03
N VAL A 723 20.50 26.59 9.86
CA VAL A 723 21.07 25.37 10.47
C VAL A 723 21.36 25.57 11.96
N PRO A 724 22.11 26.59 12.41
CA PRO A 724 22.45 26.74 13.83
C PRO A 724 21.22 27.03 14.70
N SER A 725 20.28 27.82 14.18
CA SER A 725 19.07 28.22 14.93
C SER A 725 18.10 27.06 15.15
N ARG A 726 18.11 26.04 14.28
CA ARG A 726 17.23 24.88 14.34
C ARG A 726 17.89 23.63 14.88
N MET A 727 19.21 23.67 15.07
CA MET A 727 20.02 22.56 15.59
C MET A 727 19.77 21.23 14.85
N ASN A 728 19.63 21.30 13.52
CA ASN A 728 19.56 20.12 12.64
C ASN A 728 20.85 19.98 11.83
N VAL A 729 21.93 19.65 12.55
CA VAL A 729 23.28 19.55 11.99
C VAL A 729 23.41 18.33 11.07
N GLY A 730 22.52 17.33 11.22
CA GLY A 730 22.50 16.13 10.39
C GLY A 730 22.48 16.44 8.88
N GLN A 731 21.78 17.50 8.45
CA GLN A 731 21.72 17.89 7.03
C GLN A 731 23.09 18.33 6.45
N VAL A 732 23.98 18.87 7.29
CA VAL A 732 25.32 19.29 6.88
C VAL A 732 26.22 18.07 6.77
N LEU A 733 26.09 17.13 7.71
CA LEU A 733 26.79 15.84 7.67
C LEU A 733 26.36 15.01 6.45
N GLU A 734 25.05 14.98 6.16
CA GLU A 734 24.49 14.37 4.95
C GLU A 734 25.08 15.00 3.68
N CYS A 735 25.19 16.34 3.64
CA CYS A 735 25.79 17.04 2.51
C CYS A 735 27.29 16.70 2.34
N HIS A 736 28.06 16.64 3.43
CA HIS A 736 29.48 16.26 3.36
C HIS A 736 29.67 14.81 2.90
N LEU A 737 28.90 13.87 3.47
CA LEU A 737 28.99 12.46 3.09
C LEU A 737 28.51 12.24 1.65
N GLY A 738 27.45 12.92 1.24
CA GLY A 738 26.94 12.88 -0.14
C GLY A 738 27.89 13.50 -1.17
N PHE A 739 28.75 14.44 -0.77
CA PHE A 739 29.81 14.95 -1.65
C PHE A 739 31.02 14.01 -1.72
N ALA A 740 31.22 13.17 -0.71
CA ALA A 740 32.30 12.18 -0.67
C ALA A 740 31.96 10.87 -1.41
N ALA A 741 30.68 10.48 -1.42
CA ALA A 741 30.13 9.36 -2.18
C ALA A 741 30.06 9.70 -3.67
#